data_AF-A0A8H7QBX3-F1
#
_entry.id   AF-A0A8H7QBX3-F1
#
_cell.length_a   1.000
_cell.length_b   1.000
_cell.length_c   1.000
_cell.angle_alpha   90.00
_cell.angle_beta   90.00
_cell.angle_gamma   90.00
#
_symmetry.space_group_name_H-M   'P 1'
#
loop_
_entity.id
_entity.type
_entity.pdbx_description
1 polymer ?
#
loop_
_entity_poly.entity_id
_entity_poly.type
_entity_poly.pdbx_seq_one_letter_code
_entity_poly.pdbx_strand_id
1 'polypeptide(L)'
;MDGTLIDTTPAVTELWEEYAATYGLDAQEILKMSHGRPMRDTMLYWNPKDATPDIVDMYERKLAANANGVALAPGAADLYAAIPYERFGMYTGAKLRTAEARLKQCHLDRPKALFAGDTVTQGKPDPEGWIKAAEVLGYKGAQCVVFEDSAVGVKSAKAAGMFVIACLTTHSLQDLQAAGADIIVEDLTKVKASITEGGRIELVISTKNPYRVTLKLASLERNQVDDGTGEISYRNRSMAVRARFPPAPAAKLTEPQKIIVEKHWRSIISRQIVDVFSDESAKFLASGPINHTASNSDKNAKEVSFTKEDVPPILETSKYLLLHVLRDGLVWLCPVDKEVDPLLVFEMIHRIIDILVDYLGDVSEVSIRDNFVIVYQLLEEMMDYGYPLTTEPNALKQIILPPTIMNKVMNTVVAASGVGQKLPQSTMSSIPWRKAGVKYAQNEIYFDIIEEVDATIEANGAIVSCEAHGTVNVNCRLSGKNAKISMPDLALNFINHRILDDVSFHPCVRYQKWESDKILSFVPPDGHFNLMSYRVNLPQQQLLPLQVKPQFYNTATGGKFDISINPRATDGKPIEKVVVTIPMSKSTSTVNATCNVGQYMYDPVTKSIKWEISKMQIRDRTPMLSGTYSNGSATHETGTTIMLQFQISMYAVSGLKVDTLRLFREGYKPYKGVRSVTKAGKFQIRA
;
A
#
# COMPACT_ATOMS: atom_id res chain seq x y z
N MET A 1 2.00 7.54 -32.87
CA MET A 1 2.43 8.06 -34.19
C MET A 1 3.53 9.05 -33.95
N ASP A 2 3.20 10.26 -33.48
CA ASP A 2 4.15 11.22 -32.92
C ASP A 2 4.89 10.56 -31.77
N GLY A 3 6.22 10.67 -31.73
CA GLY A 3 7.08 10.10 -30.70
C GLY A 3 7.26 8.58 -30.78
N THR A 4 6.33 7.84 -31.40
CA THR A 4 6.45 6.39 -31.60
C THR A 4 7.08 6.00 -32.94
N LEU A 5 6.45 6.43 -34.04
CA LEU A 5 6.76 6.01 -35.41
C LEU A 5 7.46 7.14 -36.18
N ILE A 6 7.07 8.37 -35.87
CA ILE A 6 7.57 9.59 -36.50
C ILE A 6 8.01 10.51 -35.36
N ASP A 7 9.25 10.98 -35.42
CA ASP A 7 9.72 12.07 -34.57
C ASP A 7 9.20 13.39 -35.14
N THR A 8 8.31 14.02 -34.38
CA THR A 8 7.71 15.32 -34.72
C THR A 8 8.13 16.42 -33.74
N THR A 9 9.08 16.11 -32.84
CA THR A 9 9.55 17.00 -31.78
C THR A 9 10.01 18.34 -32.32
N PRO A 10 10.85 18.42 -33.38
CA PRO A 10 11.33 19.71 -33.88
C PRO A 10 10.20 20.64 -34.37
N ALA A 11 9.24 20.09 -35.12
CA ALA A 11 8.11 20.87 -35.64
C ALA A 11 7.15 21.33 -34.53
N VAL A 12 6.97 20.52 -33.48
CA VAL A 12 6.15 20.87 -32.31
C VAL A 12 6.85 21.93 -31.46
N THR A 13 8.17 21.81 -31.26
CA THR A 13 8.99 22.79 -30.55
C THR A 13 8.94 24.14 -31.22
N GLU A 14 9.17 24.21 -32.53
CA GLU A 14 9.14 25.46 -33.30
C GLU A 14 7.76 26.16 -33.20
N LEU A 15 6.67 25.39 -33.30
CA LEU A 15 5.32 25.94 -33.19
C LEU A 15 5.06 26.56 -31.81
N TRP A 16 5.47 25.88 -30.73
CA TRP A 16 5.24 26.38 -29.37
C TRP A 16 6.18 27.52 -29.00
N GLU A 17 7.39 27.55 -29.53
CA GLU A 17 8.30 28.71 -29.40
C GLU A 17 7.71 29.94 -30.07
N GLU A 18 7.14 29.80 -31.27
CA GLU A 18 6.47 30.90 -31.96
C GLU A 18 5.20 31.35 -31.23
N TYR A 19 4.38 30.41 -30.77
CA TYR A 19 3.21 30.71 -29.94
C TYR A 19 3.63 31.47 -28.67
N ALA A 20 4.67 31.00 -27.99
CA ALA A 20 5.19 31.63 -26.78
C ALA A 20 5.68 33.06 -27.04
N ALA A 21 6.41 33.28 -28.14
CA ALA A 21 6.87 34.60 -28.55
C ALA A 21 5.70 35.55 -28.85
N THR A 22 4.65 35.06 -29.51
CA THR A 22 3.44 35.85 -29.85
C THR A 22 2.73 36.36 -28.61
N TYR A 23 2.69 35.58 -27.54
CA TYR A 23 1.93 35.89 -26.32
C TYR A 23 2.80 36.28 -25.11
N GLY A 24 4.12 36.39 -25.27
CA GLY A 24 5.04 36.73 -24.19
C GLY A 24 5.10 35.66 -23.09
N LEU A 25 5.03 34.38 -23.46
CA LEU A 25 5.03 33.23 -22.55
C LEU A 25 6.40 32.52 -22.55
N ASP A 26 6.60 31.62 -21.58
CA ASP A 26 7.78 30.75 -21.54
C ASP A 26 7.54 29.49 -22.38
N ALA A 27 8.29 29.35 -23.48
CA ALA A 27 8.21 28.21 -24.38
C ALA A 27 8.53 26.88 -23.69
N GLN A 28 9.48 26.85 -22.74
CA GLN A 28 9.89 25.62 -22.05
C GLN A 28 8.79 25.09 -21.14
N GLU A 29 8.05 25.97 -20.48
CA GLU A 29 6.92 25.58 -19.64
C GLU A 29 5.71 25.11 -20.47
N ILE A 30 5.48 25.70 -21.65
CA ILE A 30 4.47 25.22 -22.61
C ILE A 30 4.85 23.82 -23.11
N LEU A 31 6.10 23.63 -23.53
CA LEU A 31 6.57 22.35 -24.07
C LEU A 31 6.43 21.21 -23.07
N LYS A 32 6.85 21.40 -21.82
CA LYS A 32 6.66 20.43 -20.72
C LYS A 32 5.20 20.01 -20.53
N MET A 33 4.25 20.91 -20.78
CA MET A 33 2.82 20.64 -20.62
C MET A 33 2.15 20.08 -21.87
N SER A 34 2.69 20.39 -23.06
CA SER A 34 2.05 20.11 -24.34
C SER A 34 2.11 18.64 -24.77
N HIS A 35 3.10 17.88 -24.31
CA HIS A 35 3.28 16.48 -24.69
C HIS A 35 2.06 15.63 -24.27
N GLY A 36 1.43 14.97 -25.25
CA GLY A 36 0.27 14.10 -25.01
C GLY A 36 -1.05 14.82 -24.69
N ARG A 37 -1.10 16.16 -24.77
CA ARG A 37 -2.32 16.96 -24.57
C ARG A 37 -2.87 17.53 -25.88
N PRO A 38 -4.20 17.67 -26.03
CA PRO A 38 -4.77 18.42 -27.14
C PRO A 38 -4.26 19.87 -27.20
N MET A 39 -4.00 20.38 -28.41
CA MET A 39 -3.53 21.75 -28.62
C MET A 39 -4.45 22.78 -27.97
N ARG A 40 -5.77 22.59 -28.12
CA ARG A 40 -6.79 23.45 -27.51
C ARG A 40 -6.65 23.54 -26.00
N ASP A 41 -6.40 22.43 -25.31
CA ASP A 41 -6.31 22.41 -23.85
C ASP A 41 -5.03 23.10 -23.36
N THR A 42 -3.94 22.95 -24.12
CA THR A 42 -2.69 23.67 -23.89
C THR A 42 -2.90 25.17 -24.07
N MET A 43 -3.52 25.59 -25.18
CA MET A 43 -3.83 27.01 -25.42
C MET A 43 -4.81 27.57 -24.38
N LEU A 44 -5.83 26.82 -23.97
CA LEU A 44 -6.78 27.23 -22.92
C LEU A 44 -6.11 27.46 -21.57
N TYR A 45 -5.08 26.68 -21.24
CA TYR A 45 -4.34 26.85 -20.00
C TYR A 45 -3.54 28.17 -19.99
N TRP A 46 -2.85 28.47 -21.08
CA TRP A 46 -1.92 29.60 -21.16
C TRP A 46 -2.57 30.91 -21.59
N ASN A 47 -3.49 30.88 -22.54
CA ASN A 47 -4.24 32.04 -23.00
C ASN A 47 -5.70 31.67 -23.32
N PRO A 48 -6.58 31.61 -22.30
CA PRO A 48 -7.99 31.22 -22.48
C PRO A 48 -8.78 32.12 -23.45
N LYS A 49 -8.35 33.37 -23.63
CA LYS A 49 -9.06 34.34 -24.48
C LYS A 49 -8.89 34.04 -25.98
N ASP A 50 -7.73 33.52 -26.37
CA ASP A 50 -7.37 33.24 -27.77
C ASP A 50 -7.37 31.74 -28.12
N ALA A 51 -7.88 30.89 -27.22
CA ALA A 51 -8.10 29.46 -27.48
C ALA A 51 -9.46 29.21 -28.19
N THR A 52 -9.82 30.07 -29.15
CA THR A 52 -11.04 29.92 -29.94
C THR A 52 -10.88 28.79 -30.97
N PRO A 53 -11.98 28.15 -31.43
CA PRO A 53 -11.90 27.09 -32.43
C PRO A 53 -11.13 27.49 -33.70
N ASP A 54 -11.29 28.72 -34.18
CA ASP A 54 -10.62 29.21 -35.39
C ASP A 54 -9.11 29.38 -35.22
N ILE A 55 -8.68 29.91 -34.07
CA ILE A 55 -7.25 30.09 -33.77
C ILE A 55 -6.58 28.73 -33.55
N VAL A 56 -7.24 27.82 -32.83
CA VAL A 56 -6.76 26.43 -32.67
C VAL A 56 -6.63 25.76 -34.05
N ASP A 57 -7.64 25.89 -34.93
CA ASP A 57 -7.59 25.32 -36.27
C ASP A 57 -6.44 25.89 -37.11
N MET A 58 -6.17 27.20 -36.99
CA MET A 58 -5.04 27.86 -37.65
C MET A 58 -3.69 27.28 -37.20
N TYR A 59 -3.44 27.16 -35.89
CA TYR A 59 -2.18 26.61 -35.37
C TYR A 59 -2.02 25.12 -35.70
N GLU A 60 -3.10 24.35 -35.70
CA GLU A 60 -3.06 22.94 -36.13
C GLU A 60 -2.77 22.80 -37.63
N ARG A 61 -3.30 23.68 -38.49
CA ARG A 61 -2.94 23.71 -39.93
C ARG A 61 -1.47 24.06 -40.10
N LYS A 62 -0.97 25.01 -39.32
CA LYS A 62 0.45 25.41 -39.32
C LYS A 62 1.36 24.25 -38.93
N LEU A 63 1.00 23.53 -37.86
CA LEU A 63 1.73 22.34 -37.42
C LEU A 63 1.74 21.25 -38.50
N ALA A 64 0.59 20.99 -39.13
CA ALA A 64 0.48 19.99 -40.20
C ALA A 64 1.33 20.36 -41.44
N ALA A 65 1.40 21.65 -41.77
CA ALA A 65 2.21 22.15 -42.89
C ALA A 65 3.72 22.18 -42.58
N ASN A 66 4.11 22.27 -41.30
CA ASN A 66 5.52 22.32 -40.90
C ASN A 66 6.16 20.93 -41.04
N ALA A 67 7.04 20.76 -42.03
CA ALA A 67 7.82 19.54 -42.26
C ALA A 67 9.23 19.59 -41.63
N ASN A 68 9.59 20.70 -40.97
CA ASN A 68 10.92 20.90 -40.41
C ASN A 68 11.25 19.84 -39.34
N GLY A 69 12.35 19.11 -39.54
CA GLY A 69 12.81 18.07 -38.64
C GLY A 69 11.87 16.88 -38.45
N VAL A 70 10.83 16.74 -39.28
CA VAL A 70 9.93 15.58 -39.25
C VAL A 70 10.62 14.40 -39.92
N ALA A 71 10.89 13.34 -39.16
CA ALA A 71 11.59 12.16 -39.64
C ALA A 71 11.02 10.88 -39.01
N LEU A 72 11.33 9.72 -39.59
CA LEU A 72 11.01 8.43 -38.96
C LEU A 72 11.78 8.28 -37.65
N ALA A 73 11.11 7.75 -36.62
CA ALA A 73 11.76 7.42 -35.36
C ALA A 73 12.84 6.34 -35.56
N PRO A 74 13.88 6.27 -34.71
CA PRO A 74 14.91 5.23 -34.81
C PRO A 74 14.30 3.82 -34.81
N GLY A 75 14.59 3.03 -35.86
CA GLY A 75 14.07 1.66 -36.05
C GLY A 75 12.66 1.57 -36.67
N ALA A 76 11.96 2.69 -36.87
CA ALA A 76 10.61 2.71 -37.43
C ALA A 76 10.55 2.21 -38.89
N ALA A 77 11.55 2.57 -39.71
CA ALA A 77 11.59 2.17 -41.13
C ALA A 77 11.64 0.64 -41.30
N ASP A 78 12.53 -0.03 -40.56
CA ASP A 78 12.69 -1.48 -40.59
C ASP A 78 11.43 -2.20 -40.08
N LEU A 79 10.85 -1.70 -38.99
CA LEU A 79 9.63 -2.26 -38.41
C LEU A 79 8.43 -2.10 -39.35
N TYR A 80 8.28 -0.93 -39.98
CA TYR A 80 7.21 -0.65 -40.94
C TYR A 80 7.34 -1.53 -42.18
N ALA A 81 8.55 -1.68 -42.74
CA ALA A 81 8.79 -2.51 -43.92
C ALA A 81 8.57 -4.01 -43.66
N ALA A 82 8.77 -4.48 -42.42
CA ALA A 82 8.62 -5.88 -42.04
C ALA A 82 7.16 -6.33 -41.81
N ILE A 83 6.21 -5.40 -41.65
CA ILE A 83 4.81 -5.71 -41.34
C ILE A 83 3.95 -5.54 -42.61
N PRO A 84 3.21 -6.59 -43.04
CA PRO A 84 2.32 -6.49 -44.19
C PRO A 84 1.24 -5.41 -44.01
N TYR A 85 0.94 -4.67 -45.09
CA TYR A 85 -0.10 -3.64 -45.13
C TYR A 85 -1.43 -4.09 -44.51
N GLU A 86 -1.86 -5.32 -44.80
CA GLU A 86 -3.12 -5.89 -44.31
C GLU A 86 -3.19 -6.08 -42.78
N ARG A 87 -2.06 -5.93 -42.09
CA ARG A 87 -1.87 -6.16 -40.65
C ARG A 87 -1.33 -4.95 -39.91
N PHE A 88 -1.22 -3.81 -40.59
CA PHE A 88 -0.72 -2.57 -40.00
C PHE A 88 -1.85 -1.55 -39.81
N GLY A 89 -2.00 -1.08 -38.57
CA GLY A 89 -2.95 -0.06 -38.19
C GLY A 89 -2.29 1.01 -37.33
N MET A 90 -2.88 2.19 -37.31
CA MET A 90 -2.38 3.34 -36.56
C MET A 90 -3.52 4.10 -35.90
N TYR A 91 -3.34 4.44 -34.62
CA TYR A 91 -4.21 5.35 -33.89
C TYR A 91 -3.40 6.47 -33.22
N THR A 92 -3.76 7.72 -33.52
CA THR A 92 -3.10 8.91 -32.97
C THR A 92 -4.09 9.86 -32.30
N GLY A 93 -3.62 10.64 -31.32
CA GLY A 93 -4.38 11.75 -30.73
C GLY A 93 -4.40 13.01 -31.60
N ALA A 94 -3.54 13.09 -32.63
CA ALA A 94 -3.57 14.17 -33.61
C ALA A 94 -4.83 14.12 -34.48
N LYS A 95 -5.15 15.22 -35.17
CA LYS A 95 -6.21 15.24 -36.20
C LYS A 95 -5.80 14.44 -37.44
N LEU A 96 -6.78 13.94 -38.18
CA LEU A 96 -6.56 13.09 -39.36
C LEU A 96 -5.68 13.78 -40.40
N ARG A 97 -5.92 15.07 -40.66
CA ARG A 97 -5.10 15.88 -41.57
C ARG A 97 -3.62 15.92 -41.17
N THR A 98 -3.33 15.97 -39.87
CA THR A 98 -1.96 16.02 -39.36
C THR A 98 -1.32 14.65 -39.51
N ALA A 99 -2.04 13.59 -39.20
CA ALA A 99 -1.57 12.22 -39.42
C ALA A 99 -1.22 11.96 -40.89
N GLU A 100 -2.10 12.35 -41.82
CA GLU A 100 -1.88 12.21 -43.26
C GLU A 100 -0.69 13.04 -43.75
N ALA A 101 -0.55 14.28 -43.26
CA ALA A 101 0.59 15.13 -43.60
C ALA A 101 1.92 14.51 -43.14
N ARG A 102 1.97 13.97 -41.91
CA ARG A 102 3.17 13.31 -41.36
C ARG A 102 3.55 12.06 -42.12
N LEU A 103 2.57 11.20 -42.44
CA LEU A 103 2.79 10.03 -43.29
C LEU A 103 3.39 10.44 -44.65
N LYS A 104 2.83 11.47 -45.30
CA LYS A 104 3.33 11.97 -46.58
C LYS A 104 4.75 12.54 -46.49
N GLN A 105 5.04 13.30 -45.43
CA GLN A 105 6.37 13.90 -45.19
C GLN A 105 7.45 12.83 -44.94
N CYS A 106 7.08 11.71 -44.32
CA CYS A 106 7.99 10.57 -44.10
C CYS A 106 7.93 9.51 -45.20
N HIS A 107 7.23 9.77 -46.32
CA HIS A 107 7.06 8.82 -47.43
C HIS A 107 6.49 7.45 -47.01
N LEU A 108 5.59 7.44 -46.04
CA LEU A 108 4.85 6.24 -45.61
C LEU A 108 3.50 6.16 -46.29
N ASP A 109 3.10 4.96 -46.69
CA ASP A 109 1.75 4.69 -47.17
C ASP A 109 0.73 4.83 -46.04
N ARG A 110 -0.49 5.23 -46.40
CA ARG A 110 -1.61 5.31 -45.46
C ARG A 110 -1.89 3.91 -44.88
N PRO A 111 -1.88 3.71 -43.55
CA PRO A 111 -2.21 2.41 -42.95
C PRO A 111 -3.62 1.91 -43.33
N LYS A 112 -3.81 0.59 -43.40
CA LYS A 112 -5.11 -0.03 -43.67
C LYS A 112 -6.18 0.44 -42.68
N ALA A 113 -5.81 0.55 -41.41
CA ALA A 113 -6.63 1.15 -40.36
C ALA A 113 -5.94 2.43 -39.87
N LEU A 114 -6.50 3.60 -40.16
CA LEU A 114 -6.02 4.88 -39.64
C LEU A 114 -7.13 5.60 -38.88
N PHE A 115 -6.95 5.73 -37.57
CA PHE A 115 -7.80 6.52 -36.70
C PHE A 115 -7.00 7.67 -36.09
N ALA A 116 -7.67 8.80 -35.96
CA ALA A 116 -7.18 10.06 -35.43
C ALA A 116 -8.15 10.61 -34.38
N GLY A 117 -7.72 11.60 -33.59
CA GLY A 117 -8.49 12.15 -32.47
C GLY A 117 -9.84 12.75 -32.89
N ASP A 118 -9.98 13.20 -34.13
CA ASP A 118 -11.20 13.74 -34.73
C ASP A 118 -12.04 12.72 -35.52
N THR A 119 -11.61 11.45 -35.54
CA THR A 119 -12.34 10.32 -36.18
C THR A 119 -12.99 9.37 -35.17
N VAL A 120 -12.82 9.67 -33.88
CA VAL A 120 -13.37 8.92 -32.76
C VAL A 120 -14.23 9.83 -31.89
N THR A 121 -15.18 9.25 -31.17
CA THR A 121 -16.09 10.00 -30.28
C THR A 121 -15.39 10.32 -28.96
N GLN A 122 -14.55 9.41 -28.48
CA GLN A 122 -13.71 9.56 -27.29
C GLN A 122 -12.25 9.31 -27.67
N GLY A 123 -11.40 10.32 -27.46
CA GLY A 123 -9.96 10.22 -27.67
C GLY A 123 -9.25 9.44 -26.56
N LYS A 124 -7.95 9.16 -26.73
CA LYS A 124 -7.07 8.58 -25.69
C LYS A 124 -7.27 9.35 -24.37
N PRO A 125 -7.43 8.68 -23.20
CA PRO A 125 -7.15 7.28 -22.93
C PRO A 125 -8.29 6.30 -23.25
N ASP A 126 -9.40 6.73 -23.87
CA ASP A 126 -10.46 5.81 -24.28
C ASP A 126 -9.97 4.83 -25.36
N PRO A 127 -10.38 3.53 -25.33
CA PRO A 127 -9.92 2.52 -26.27
C PRO A 127 -10.60 2.58 -27.66
N GLU A 128 -11.60 3.44 -27.90
CA GLU A 128 -12.40 3.45 -29.13
C GLU A 128 -11.57 3.35 -30.43
N GLY A 129 -10.52 4.18 -30.55
CA GLY A 129 -9.68 4.18 -31.76
C GLY A 129 -8.91 2.86 -31.98
N TRP A 130 -8.44 2.23 -30.90
CA TRP A 130 -7.76 0.93 -30.99
C TRP A 130 -8.73 -0.21 -31.29
N ILE A 131 -9.92 -0.20 -30.69
CA ILE A 131 -10.97 -1.19 -30.96
C ILE A 131 -11.36 -1.14 -32.43
N LYS A 132 -11.67 0.05 -32.95
CA LYS A 132 -12.01 0.23 -34.38
C LYS A 132 -10.86 -0.17 -35.30
N ALA A 133 -9.61 0.14 -34.93
CA ALA A 133 -8.45 -0.28 -35.71
C ALA A 133 -8.34 -1.82 -35.79
N ALA A 134 -8.50 -2.53 -34.67
CA ALA A 134 -8.47 -3.98 -34.65
C ALA A 134 -9.62 -4.60 -35.47
N GLU A 135 -10.83 -4.03 -35.38
CA GLU A 135 -11.99 -4.45 -36.17
C GLU A 135 -11.74 -4.32 -37.69
N VAL A 136 -11.19 -3.18 -38.15
CA VAL A 136 -10.83 -2.97 -39.56
C VAL A 136 -9.76 -3.95 -40.04
N LEU A 137 -8.82 -4.31 -39.16
CA LEU A 137 -7.80 -5.32 -39.46
C LEU A 137 -8.33 -6.77 -39.37
N GLY A 138 -9.51 -6.99 -38.78
CA GLY A 138 -10.12 -8.31 -38.60
C GLY A 138 -9.60 -9.10 -37.40
N TYR A 139 -9.08 -8.42 -36.37
CA TYR A 139 -8.49 -9.04 -35.18
C TYR A 139 -9.18 -8.60 -33.88
N LYS A 140 -9.10 -9.45 -32.84
CA LYS A 140 -9.45 -9.05 -31.47
C LYS A 140 -8.29 -8.31 -30.82
N GLY A 141 -8.57 -7.47 -29.82
CA GLY A 141 -7.54 -6.74 -29.07
C GLY A 141 -6.40 -7.62 -28.55
N ALA A 142 -6.73 -8.79 -27.97
CA ALA A 142 -5.75 -9.76 -27.47
C ALA A 142 -4.84 -10.39 -28.56
N GLN A 143 -5.13 -10.17 -29.84
CA GLN A 143 -4.32 -10.61 -30.98
C GLN A 143 -3.47 -9.49 -31.57
N CYS A 144 -3.53 -8.28 -30.99
CA CYS A 144 -2.83 -7.10 -31.47
C CYS A 144 -1.68 -6.72 -30.53
N VAL A 145 -0.59 -6.23 -31.12
CA VAL A 145 0.51 -5.58 -30.40
C VAL A 145 0.53 -4.11 -30.78
N VAL A 146 0.58 -3.24 -29.79
CA VAL A 146 0.66 -1.78 -29.94
C VAL A 146 2.06 -1.32 -29.55
N PHE A 147 2.67 -0.53 -30.42
CA PHE A 147 3.83 0.30 -30.08
C PHE A 147 3.34 1.68 -29.67
N GLU A 148 3.80 2.20 -28.54
CA GLU A 148 3.32 3.48 -28.00
C GLU A 148 4.39 4.13 -27.11
N ASP A 149 4.37 5.45 -26.95
CA ASP A 149 5.39 6.20 -26.20
C ASP A 149 4.79 7.10 -25.11
N SER A 150 3.45 7.17 -25.03
CA SER A 150 2.73 8.02 -24.09
C SER A 150 1.92 7.22 -23.07
N ALA A 151 1.89 7.67 -21.81
CA ALA A 151 1.12 7.00 -20.74
C ALA A 151 -0.39 6.95 -21.05
N VAL A 152 -0.95 8.00 -21.68
CA VAL A 152 -2.36 8.03 -22.11
C VAL A 152 -2.64 7.06 -23.26
N GLY A 153 -1.68 6.87 -24.18
CA GLY A 153 -1.80 5.90 -25.26
C GLY A 153 -1.67 4.46 -24.77
N VAL A 154 -0.76 4.20 -23.83
CA VAL A 154 -0.60 2.88 -23.21
C VAL A 154 -1.91 2.49 -22.52
N LYS A 155 -2.48 3.38 -21.69
CA LYS A 155 -3.78 3.13 -21.03
C LYS A 155 -4.90 2.83 -22.03
N SER A 156 -4.96 3.58 -23.14
CA SER A 156 -5.93 3.34 -24.22
C SER A 156 -5.76 1.96 -24.87
N ALA A 157 -4.54 1.55 -25.17
CA ALA A 157 -4.27 0.24 -25.75
C ALA A 157 -4.56 -0.92 -24.78
N LYS A 158 -4.23 -0.75 -23.49
CA LYS A 158 -4.55 -1.74 -22.45
C LYS A 158 -6.06 -1.87 -22.23
N ALA A 159 -6.80 -0.77 -22.24
CA ALA A 159 -8.26 -0.78 -22.18
C ALA A 159 -8.90 -1.48 -23.40
N ALA A 160 -8.22 -1.49 -24.55
CA ALA A 160 -8.62 -2.27 -25.72
C ALA A 160 -8.21 -3.77 -25.64
N GLY A 161 -7.60 -4.21 -24.53
CA GLY A 161 -7.16 -5.59 -24.33
C GLY A 161 -5.92 -5.98 -25.16
N MET A 162 -5.11 -5.00 -25.57
CA MET A 162 -3.93 -5.22 -26.42
C MET A 162 -2.64 -5.41 -25.61
N PHE A 163 -1.65 -6.05 -26.23
CA PHE A 163 -0.29 -6.13 -25.70
C PHE A 163 0.50 -4.89 -26.13
N VAL A 164 1.24 -4.26 -25.22
CA VAL A 164 1.86 -2.95 -25.44
C VAL A 164 3.37 -3.03 -25.25
N ILE A 165 4.10 -2.64 -26.30
CA ILE A 165 5.54 -2.41 -26.27
C ILE A 165 5.75 -0.89 -26.26
N ALA A 166 6.14 -0.35 -25.10
CA ALA A 166 6.32 1.08 -24.93
C ALA A 166 7.75 1.56 -25.23
N CYS A 167 7.88 2.74 -25.82
CA CYS A 167 9.16 3.38 -26.14
C CYS A 167 9.44 4.56 -25.19
N LEU A 168 10.68 4.73 -24.73
CA LEU A 168 11.11 5.81 -23.82
C LEU A 168 11.36 7.15 -24.53
N THR A 169 10.77 7.36 -25.70
CA THR A 169 11.05 8.51 -26.56
C THR A 169 10.41 9.81 -26.07
N THR A 170 9.26 9.75 -25.36
CA THR A 170 8.58 10.96 -24.87
C THR A 170 8.24 10.96 -23.38
N HIS A 171 7.98 9.80 -22.78
CA HIS A 171 7.62 9.69 -21.35
C HIS A 171 8.64 8.87 -20.56
N SER A 172 8.70 9.11 -19.25
CA SER A 172 9.62 8.41 -18.37
C SER A 172 9.27 6.93 -18.23
N LEU A 173 10.26 6.12 -17.86
CA LEU A 173 10.07 4.71 -17.52
C LEU A 173 8.95 4.52 -16.48
N GLN A 174 8.92 5.38 -15.46
CA GLN A 174 7.94 5.30 -14.38
C GLN A 174 6.51 5.57 -14.89
N ASP A 175 6.34 6.56 -15.76
CA ASP A 175 5.02 6.89 -16.31
C ASP A 175 4.46 5.77 -17.19
N LEU A 176 5.30 5.14 -18.00
CA LEU A 176 4.92 4.04 -18.88
C LEU A 176 4.66 2.74 -18.10
N GLN A 177 5.42 2.47 -17.04
CA GLN A 177 5.15 1.36 -16.11
C GLN A 177 3.82 1.54 -15.40
N ALA A 178 3.57 2.73 -14.83
CA ALA A 178 2.32 3.05 -14.16
C ALA A 178 1.11 3.02 -15.11
N ALA A 179 1.33 3.24 -16.40
CA ALA A 179 0.28 3.14 -17.43
C ALA A 179 -0.07 1.69 -17.83
N GLY A 180 0.73 0.70 -17.44
CA GLY A 180 0.48 -0.72 -17.70
C GLY A 180 1.12 -1.26 -18.97
N ALA A 181 2.24 -0.70 -19.43
CA ALA A 181 3.01 -1.24 -20.56
C ALA A 181 3.54 -2.65 -20.23
N ASP A 182 3.46 -3.58 -21.19
CA ASP A 182 3.92 -4.97 -20.98
C ASP A 182 5.43 -5.12 -21.15
N ILE A 183 6.01 -4.40 -22.12
CA ILE A 183 7.45 -4.33 -22.37
C ILE A 183 7.83 -2.87 -22.61
N ILE A 184 9.00 -2.44 -22.10
CA ILE A 184 9.51 -1.08 -22.30
C ILE A 184 10.90 -1.14 -22.90
N VAL A 185 11.13 -0.40 -23.98
CA VAL A 185 12.39 -0.31 -24.72
C VAL A 185 12.83 1.13 -24.88
N GLU A 186 14.12 1.37 -25.16
CA GLU A 186 14.59 2.73 -25.43
C GLU A 186 13.87 3.33 -26.65
N ASP A 187 13.82 2.60 -27.76
CA ASP A 187 13.16 2.98 -29.01
C ASP A 187 12.89 1.73 -29.88
N LEU A 188 12.41 1.93 -31.11
CA LEU A 188 12.10 0.82 -32.02
C LEU A 188 13.35 0.10 -32.58
N THR A 189 14.57 0.60 -32.37
CA THR A 189 15.80 -0.13 -32.77
C THR A 189 15.97 -1.43 -31.98
N LYS A 190 15.29 -1.55 -30.83
CA LYS A 190 15.29 -2.76 -30.00
C LYS A 190 14.32 -3.82 -30.50
N VAL A 191 13.50 -3.54 -31.50
CA VAL A 191 12.46 -4.44 -31.98
C VAL A 191 12.76 -4.84 -33.42
N LYS A 192 12.83 -6.16 -33.67
CA LYS A 192 12.88 -6.71 -35.03
C LYS A 192 11.61 -7.51 -35.29
N ALA A 193 10.95 -7.22 -36.40
CA ALA A 193 9.82 -8.00 -36.88
C ALA A 193 10.23 -8.89 -38.06
N SER A 194 9.67 -10.09 -38.10
CA SER A 194 9.78 -10.99 -39.26
C SER A 194 8.49 -11.78 -39.45
N ILE A 195 8.27 -12.26 -40.67
CA ILE A 195 7.17 -13.17 -40.98
C ILE A 195 7.72 -14.59 -41.01
N THR A 196 7.17 -15.45 -40.16
CA THR A 196 7.52 -16.89 -40.15
C THR A 196 6.86 -17.62 -41.33
N GLU A 197 7.34 -18.82 -41.67
CA GLU A 197 6.79 -19.65 -42.75
C GLU A 197 5.28 -19.92 -42.61
N GLY A 198 4.75 -19.91 -41.38
CA GLY A 198 3.32 -20.04 -41.08
C GLY A 198 2.52 -18.73 -41.14
N GLY A 199 3.07 -17.66 -41.70
CA GLY A 199 2.39 -16.37 -41.85
C GLY A 199 2.14 -15.63 -40.53
N ARG A 200 2.92 -15.91 -39.47
CA ARG A 200 2.86 -15.20 -38.17
C ARG A 200 3.90 -14.11 -38.11
N ILE A 201 3.57 -12.99 -37.45
CA ILE A 201 4.54 -11.95 -37.10
C ILE A 201 5.29 -12.40 -35.85
N GLU A 202 6.59 -12.55 -35.97
CA GLU A 202 7.51 -12.76 -34.85
C GLU A 202 8.19 -11.43 -34.50
N LEU A 203 8.18 -11.08 -33.21
CA LEU A 203 8.87 -9.91 -32.69
C LEU A 203 10.01 -10.37 -31.77
N VAL A 204 11.23 -9.94 -32.11
CA VAL A 204 12.43 -10.14 -31.29
C VAL A 204 12.77 -8.82 -30.62
N ILE A 205 12.77 -8.80 -29.28
CA ILE A 205 12.93 -7.59 -28.49
C ILE A 205 14.23 -7.66 -27.69
N SER A 206 15.15 -6.74 -27.98
CA SER A 206 16.48 -6.69 -27.38
C SER A 206 16.49 -5.77 -26.16
N THR A 207 16.47 -6.35 -24.96
CA THR A 207 16.66 -5.62 -23.69
C THR A 207 17.86 -6.21 -22.94
N LYS A 208 18.20 -5.69 -21.74
CA LYS A 208 19.24 -6.29 -20.88
C LYS A 208 18.95 -7.76 -20.50
N ASN A 209 17.70 -8.23 -20.63
CA ASN A 209 17.27 -9.64 -20.53
C ASN A 209 16.32 -9.96 -21.72
N PRO A 210 16.73 -10.69 -22.77
CA PRO A 210 15.96 -10.79 -24.02
C PRO A 210 14.59 -11.50 -23.84
N TYR A 211 13.52 -10.89 -24.33
CA TYR A 211 12.18 -11.48 -24.43
C TYR A 211 11.88 -11.89 -25.88
N ARG A 212 11.22 -13.05 -26.08
CA ARG A 212 10.68 -13.49 -27.37
C ARG A 212 9.16 -13.46 -27.32
N VAL A 213 8.51 -12.66 -28.16
CA VAL A 213 7.04 -12.56 -28.25
C VAL A 213 6.59 -13.17 -29.57
N THR A 214 5.81 -14.25 -29.51
CA THR A 214 5.26 -14.93 -30.70
C THR A 214 3.72 -14.84 -30.68
N LEU A 215 3.14 -14.19 -31.69
CA LEU A 215 1.68 -14.08 -31.85
C LEU A 215 1.13 -15.26 -32.65
N LYS A 216 0.11 -15.98 -32.13
CA LYS A 216 -0.56 -17.10 -32.80
C LYS A 216 -1.87 -16.62 -33.45
N LEU A 217 -2.05 -16.90 -34.75
CA LEU A 217 -3.30 -16.68 -35.48
C LEU A 217 -4.40 -17.64 -34.98
N ALA A 218 -5.62 -17.11 -34.79
CA ALA A 218 -6.84 -17.90 -34.91
C ALA A 218 -7.23 -17.89 -36.39
N SER A 219 -7.21 -19.04 -37.05
CA SER A 219 -7.67 -19.20 -38.43
C SER A 219 -9.20 -19.20 -38.48
N LEU A 220 -9.75 -18.42 -39.40
CA LEU A 220 -11.09 -18.58 -39.94
C LEU A 220 -11.15 -19.88 -40.73
N GLU A 221 -11.81 -20.91 -40.23
CA GLU A 221 -12.38 -21.98 -41.07
C GLU A 221 -13.59 -22.63 -40.36
N ARG A 222 -14.67 -22.81 -41.12
CA ARG A 222 -15.96 -23.37 -40.71
C ARG A 222 -15.93 -24.91 -40.79
N ASN A 223 -16.53 -25.55 -39.79
CA ASN A 223 -17.11 -26.91 -39.76
C ASN A 223 -16.22 -28.11 -40.16
N GLN A 224 -15.88 -28.96 -39.18
CA GLN A 224 -16.30 -30.37 -39.13
C GLN A 224 -15.93 -31.02 -37.78
N VAL A 225 -16.70 -32.06 -37.43
CA VAL A 225 -16.79 -32.74 -36.12
C VAL A 225 -15.88 -33.96 -36.09
N ASP A 226 -15.23 -34.17 -34.92
CA ASP A 226 -14.46 -35.34 -34.43
C ASP A 226 -13.26 -35.81 -35.28
N ASP A 227 -12.19 -36.38 -34.74
CA ASP A 227 -11.93 -37.04 -33.46
C ASP A 227 -10.44 -36.92 -33.07
N GLY A 228 -10.17 -36.81 -31.77
CA GLY A 228 -8.89 -37.16 -31.15
C GLY A 228 -7.62 -36.40 -31.56
N THR A 229 -7.33 -35.26 -30.91
CA THR A 229 -5.94 -34.86 -30.55
C THR A 229 -5.91 -33.77 -29.48
N GLY A 230 -5.07 -33.98 -28.46
CA GLY A 230 -4.44 -32.99 -27.57
C GLY A 230 -5.15 -31.64 -27.38
N GLU A 231 -6.13 -31.62 -26.49
CA GLU A 231 -6.68 -30.40 -25.91
C GLU A 231 -5.59 -29.69 -25.08
N ILE A 232 -4.99 -28.61 -25.60
CA ILE A 232 -4.25 -27.66 -24.76
C ILE A 232 -5.30 -26.88 -24.00
N SER A 233 -5.67 -27.39 -22.82
CA SER A 233 -6.45 -26.64 -21.86
C SER A 233 -5.61 -25.47 -21.35
N TYR A 234 -6.13 -24.26 -21.46
CA TYR A 234 -5.62 -23.12 -20.74
C TYR A 234 -5.81 -23.39 -19.24
N ARG A 235 -4.79 -23.96 -18.58
CA ARG A 235 -4.82 -24.18 -17.13
C ARG A 235 -4.73 -22.83 -16.40
N ASN A 236 -5.89 -22.28 -16.07
CA ASN A 236 -6.20 -21.26 -15.04
C ASN A 236 -5.40 -21.47 -13.73
N ARG A 237 -4.76 -20.44 -13.12
CA ARG A 237 -3.98 -20.59 -11.84
C ARG A 237 -3.99 -19.33 -10.92
N SER A 238 -4.01 -19.52 -9.59
CA SER A 238 -4.93 -18.88 -8.61
C SER A 238 -4.32 -17.86 -7.61
N MET A 239 -5.14 -16.93 -7.07
CA MET A 239 -4.84 -16.14 -5.86
C MET A 239 -6.16 -15.86 -5.11
N ALA A 240 -6.19 -16.01 -3.78
CA ALA A 240 -7.38 -15.82 -2.95
C ALA A 240 -7.04 -15.35 -1.53
N VAL A 241 -7.95 -14.60 -0.88
CA VAL A 241 -7.84 -14.21 0.54
C VAL A 241 -9.05 -14.78 1.25
N ARG A 242 -8.80 -15.43 2.40
CA ARG A 242 -9.81 -16.06 3.25
C ARG A 242 -9.65 -15.61 4.69
N ALA A 243 -10.71 -15.17 5.34
CA ALA A 243 -10.72 -14.91 6.79
C ALA A 243 -11.43 -16.05 7.55
N ARG A 244 -10.83 -16.52 8.65
CA ARG A 244 -11.35 -17.63 9.47
C ARG A 244 -10.89 -17.57 10.93
N PHE A 245 -11.46 -18.42 11.78
CA PHE A 245 -10.94 -18.66 13.13
C PHE A 245 -9.63 -19.47 13.13
N PRO A 246 -8.73 -19.23 14.10
CA PRO A 246 -7.52 -20.01 14.26
C PRO A 246 -7.83 -21.47 14.64
N PRO A 247 -7.01 -22.45 14.19
CA PRO A 247 -7.27 -23.87 14.45
C PRO A 247 -7.39 -24.17 15.95
N ALA A 248 -8.33 -25.03 16.33
CA ALA A 248 -8.47 -25.49 17.71
C ALA A 248 -7.35 -26.50 18.05
N PRO A 249 -6.94 -26.64 19.33
CA PRO A 249 -6.01 -27.69 19.74
C PRO A 249 -6.56 -29.07 19.37
N ALA A 250 -5.67 -30.03 19.09
CA ALA A 250 -5.96 -31.37 18.55
C ALA A 250 -7.06 -32.16 19.29
N ALA A 251 -7.40 -31.79 20.53
CA ALA A 251 -8.46 -32.39 21.33
C ALA A 251 -9.90 -31.92 20.99
N LYS A 252 -10.10 -30.99 20.04
CA LYS A 252 -11.43 -30.47 19.62
C LYS A 252 -11.59 -30.31 18.10
N LEU A 253 -11.10 -31.27 17.31
CA LEU A 253 -11.22 -31.30 15.83
C LEU A 253 -12.63 -31.63 15.29
N THR A 254 -13.68 -31.57 16.13
CA THR A 254 -15.04 -32.01 15.75
C THR A 254 -15.92 -30.94 15.11
N GLU A 255 -15.48 -29.68 15.04
CA GLU A 255 -16.25 -28.61 14.36
C GLU A 255 -15.61 -28.22 13.01
N PRO A 256 -16.37 -28.26 11.89
CA PRO A 256 -15.87 -27.81 10.59
C PRO A 256 -15.52 -26.33 10.64
N GLN A 257 -14.26 -26.01 10.38
CA GLN A 257 -13.74 -24.66 10.53
C GLN A 257 -14.35 -23.71 9.50
N LYS A 258 -15.08 -22.70 9.99
CA LYS A 258 -15.96 -21.84 9.20
C LYS A 258 -15.17 -20.74 8.49
N ILE A 259 -15.24 -20.70 7.16
CA ILE A 259 -14.80 -19.55 6.35
C ILE A 259 -15.81 -18.41 6.57
N ILE A 260 -15.33 -17.23 6.94
CA ILE A 260 -16.17 -16.05 7.18
C ILE A 260 -16.39 -15.29 5.86
N VAL A 261 -15.32 -15.07 5.10
CA VAL A 261 -15.32 -14.44 3.78
C VAL A 261 -14.22 -15.05 2.92
N GLU A 262 -14.47 -15.21 1.61
CA GLU A 262 -13.46 -15.63 0.64
C GLU A 262 -13.60 -14.88 -0.69
N LYS A 263 -12.48 -14.37 -1.23
CA LYS A 263 -12.42 -13.79 -2.58
C LYS A 263 -11.30 -14.44 -3.36
N HIS A 264 -11.59 -14.76 -4.62
CA HIS A 264 -10.64 -15.29 -5.60
C HIS A 264 -10.41 -14.23 -6.68
N TRP A 265 -9.14 -13.94 -7.00
CA TRP A 265 -8.77 -12.94 -8.02
C TRP A 265 -8.20 -13.53 -9.31
N ARG A 266 -7.75 -14.80 -9.30
CA ARG A 266 -7.26 -15.46 -10.53
C ARG A 266 -8.03 -16.72 -10.86
N SER A 267 -7.97 -17.71 -9.99
CA SER A 267 -8.75 -18.94 -10.14
C SER A 267 -9.15 -19.52 -8.81
N ILE A 268 -10.11 -20.43 -8.89
CA ILE A 268 -10.76 -21.03 -7.73
C ILE A 268 -9.74 -21.96 -7.05
N ILE A 269 -9.49 -21.69 -5.77
CA ILE A 269 -8.68 -22.55 -4.90
C ILE A 269 -9.66 -23.40 -4.09
N SER A 270 -9.45 -24.73 -4.05
CA SER A 270 -10.29 -25.64 -3.27
C SER A 270 -10.37 -25.18 -1.80
N ARG A 271 -11.53 -25.37 -1.17
CA ARG A 271 -11.69 -25.12 0.27
C ARG A 271 -10.84 -26.06 1.13
N GLN A 272 -10.46 -27.22 0.61
CA GLN A 272 -9.55 -28.17 1.28
C GLN A 272 -8.20 -27.56 1.68
N ILE A 273 -7.75 -26.48 1.03
CA ILE A 273 -6.51 -25.80 1.42
C ILE A 273 -6.55 -25.25 2.85
N VAL A 274 -7.77 -25.00 3.37
CA VAL A 274 -8.00 -24.55 4.75
C VAL A 274 -7.71 -25.67 5.73
N ASP A 275 -8.06 -26.90 5.38
CA ASP A 275 -7.76 -28.11 6.17
C ASP A 275 -6.25 -28.37 6.14
N VAL A 276 -5.62 -28.27 4.96
CA VAL A 276 -4.16 -28.37 4.81
C VAL A 276 -3.43 -27.35 5.69
N PHE A 277 -3.86 -26.09 5.68
CA PHE A 277 -3.29 -25.06 6.56
C PHE A 277 -3.41 -25.42 8.05
N SER A 278 -4.57 -25.95 8.47
CA SER A 278 -4.80 -26.37 9.84
C SER A 278 -3.90 -27.53 10.25
N ASP A 279 -3.74 -28.51 9.37
CA ASP A 279 -2.89 -29.68 9.62
C ASP A 279 -1.42 -29.26 9.75
N GLU A 280 -0.92 -28.41 8.84
CA GLU A 280 0.46 -27.89 8.91
C GLU A 280 0.68 -27.01 10.15
N SER A 281 -0.29 -26.16 10.50
CA SER A 281 -0.23 -25.38 11.74
C SER A 281 -0.21 -26.28 12.98
N ALA A 282 -1.03 -27.34 13.01
CA ALA A 282 -1.07 -28.28 14.13
C ALA A 282 0.23 -29.09 14.25
N LYS A 283 0.82 -29.51 13.12
CA LYS A 283 2.14 -30.17 13.08
C LYS A 283 3.22 -29.26 13.66
N PHE A 284 3.25 -27.98 13.27
CA PHE A 284 4.19 -27.01 13.82
C PHE A 284 4.01 -26.85 15.33
N LEU A 285 2.79 -26.63 15.80
CA LEU A 285 2.49 -26.47 17.23
C LEU A 285 2.89 -27.72 18.05
N ALA A 286 2.73 -28.90 17.47
CA ALA A 286 3.11 -30.17 18.09
C ALA A 286 4.63 -30.42 18.09
N SER A 287 5.41 -29.73 17.26
CA SER A 287 6.86 -29.96 17.15
C SER A 287 7.64 -29.47 18.38
N GLY A 288 7.13 -28.47 19.09
CA GLY A 288 7.78 -27.87 20.26
C GLY A 288 9.13 -27.20 19.95
N PRO A 289 9.64 -26.33 20.85
CA PRO A 289 10.91 -25.66 20.68
C PRO A 289 12.07 -26.66 20.80
N ILE A 290 13.05 -26.52 19.90
CA ILE A 290 14.25 -27.35 19.87
C ILE A 290 15.18 -26.94 21.04
N ASN A 291 15.20 -27.73 22.11
CA ASN A 291 16.13 -27.53 23.23
C ASN A 291 17.55 -28.00 22.85
N HIS A 292 18.41 -27.08 22.40
CA HIS A 292 19.81 -27.40 22.08
C HIS A 292 20.73 -27.64 23.29
N THR A 293 20.23 -27.53 24.54
CA THR A 293 21.07 -27.59 25.76
C THR A 293 20.62 -28.63 26.81
N ALA A 294 19.68 -29.52 26.50
CA ALA A 294 19.24 -30.52 27.47
C ALA A 294 20.24 -31.70 27.56
N SER A 295 21.11 -31.69 28.57
CA SER A 295 21.77 -32.90 29.03
C SER A 295 20.74 -33.90 29.57
N ASN A 296 20.97 -35.19 29.35
CA ASN A 296 20.08 -36.34 29.57
C ASN A 296 19.47 -36.54 30.98
N SER A 297 19.60 -35.60 31.92
CA SER A 297 19.15 -35.73 33.32
C SER A 297 17.84 -35.03 33.69
N ASP A 298 17.28 -34.13 32.86
CA ASP A 298 16.04 -33.40 33.20
C ASP A 298 14.80 -33.93 32.46
N LYS A 299 14.34 -35.13 32.86
CA LYS A 299 13.08 -35.72 32.36
C LYS A 299 11.81 -34.99 32.83
N ASN A 300 11.93 -33.88 33.57
CA ASN A 300 10.81 -33.09 34.10
C ASN A 300 10.79 -31.62 33.64
N ALA A 301 11.68 -31.20 32.72
CA ALA A 301 11.56 -29.89 32.08
C ALA A 301 10.42 -29.93 31.06
N LYS A 302 9.19 -29.68 31.52
CA LYS A 302 7.99 -29.62 30.66
C LYS A 302 8.15 -28.53 29.61
N GLU A 303 8.03 -28.97 28.36
CA GLU A 303 8.09 -28.22 27.11
C GLU A 303 7.38 -26.87 27.18
N VAL A 304 8.10 -25.81 26.82
CA VAL A 304 7.47 -24.56 26.37
C VAL A 304 6.68 -24.93 25.11
N SER A 305 5.35 -24.90 25.13
CA SER A 305 4.55 -25.22 23.94
C SER A 305 4.42 -23.98 23.06
N PHE A 306 4.61 -24.12 21.75
CA PHE A 306 4.28 -23.06 20.80
C PHE A 306 2.80 -22.67 20.90
N THR A 307 2.52 -21.38 20.80
CA THR A 307 1.17 -20.81 20.70
C THR A 307 0.82 -20.51 19.25
N LYS A 308 -0.42 -20.09 18.99
CA LYS A 308 -0.90 -19.78 17.62
C LYS A 308 -0.12 -18.64 16.98
N GLU A 309 0.39 -17.75 17.81
CA GLU A 309 1.23 -16.61 17.44
C GLU A 309 2.63 -17.03 17.00
N ASP A 310 3.07 -18.26 17.35
CA ASP A 310 4.38 -18.80 16.97
C ASP A 310 4.34 -19.51 15.60
N VAL A 311 3.15 -19.77 15.03
CA VAL A 311 3.04 -20.43 13.72
C VAL A 311 3.72 -19.56 12.66
N PRO A 312 4.68 -20.10 11.87
CA PRO A 312 5.39 -19.34 10.87
C PRO A 312 4.42 -18.66 9.90
N PRO A 313 4.65 -17.38 9.52
CA PRO A 313 3.74 -16.63 8.66
C PRO A 313 3.63 -17.19 7.24
N ILE A 314 4.55 -18.08 6.85
CA ILE A 314 4.53 -18.82 5.58
C ILE A 314 4.65 -20.31 5.91
N LEU A 315 3.68 -21.11 5.47
CA LEU A 315 3.76 -22.57 5.50
C LEU A 315 3.88 -23.09 4.07
N GLU A 316 4.92 -23.88 3.80
CA GLU A 316 5.15 -24.48 2.49
C GLU A 316 4.43 -25.83 2.38
N THR A 317 3.77 -26.06 1.24
CA THR A 317 3.15 -27.33 0.89
C THR A 317 3.63 -27.77 -0.49
N SER A 318 3.32 -29.01 -0.90
CA SER A 318 3.72 -29.53 -2.20
C SER A 318 3.19 -28.74 -3.42
N LYS A 319 2.18 -27.88 -3.23
CA LYS A 319 1.52 -27.13 -4.32
C LYS A 319 1.34 -25.64 -4.07
N TYR A 320 1.30 -25.21 -2.81
CA TYR A 320 1.03 -23.83 -2.44
C TYR A 320 1.99 -23.34 -1.36
N LEU A 321 2.32 -22.05 -1.40
CA LEU A 321 2.78 -21.31 -0.23
C LEU A 321 1.54 -20.74 0.47
N LEU A 322 1.43 -20.98 1.77
CA LEU A 322 0.31 -20.55 2.60
C LEU A 322 0.75 -19.36 3.45
N LEU A 323 0.55 -18.15 2.94
CA LEU A 323 0.87 -16.93 3.65
C LEU A 323 -0.30 -16.57 4.56
N HIS A 324 -0.05 -16.31 5.84
CA HIS A 324 -1.13 -15.97 6.77
C HIS A 324 -0.75 -14.89 7.79
N VAL A 325 -1.78 -14.18 8.24
CA VAL A 325 -1.70 -13.17 9.30
C VAL A 325 -2.78 -13.48 10.34
N LEU A 326 -2.38 -13.63 11.61
CA LEU A 326 -3.29 -13.65 12.75
C LEU A 326 -3.45 -12.21 13.27
N ARG A 327 -4.63 -11.61 13.06
CA ARG A 327 -4.92 -10.24 13.48
C ARG A 327 -6.40 -10.08 13.83
N ASP A 328 -6.67 -9.35 14.90
CA ASP A 328 -8.02 -9.12 15.45
C ASP A 328 -8.77 -10.44 15.76
N GLY A 329 -8.04 -11.48 16.18
CA GLY A 329 -8.58 -12.80 16.48
C GLY A 329 -8.96 -13.65 15.25
N LEU A 330 -8.72 -13.14 14.05
CA LEU A 330 -8.96 -13.83 12.78
C LEU A 330 -7.64 -14.21 12.10
N VAL A 331 -7.63 -15.36 11.43
CA VAL A 331 -6.56 -15.78 10.53
C VAL A 331 -6.95 -15.39 9.11
N TRP A 332 -6.12 -14.57 8.48
CA TRP A 332 -6.20 -14.16 7.10
C TRP A 332 -5.22 -14.98 6.28
N LEU A 333 -5.74 -15.87 5.44
CA LEU A 333 -4.96 -16.82 4.66
C LEU A 333 -4.96 -16.40 3.18
N CYS A 334 -3.77 -16.30 2.59
CA CYS A 334 -3.54 -16.07 1.17
C CYS A 334 -2.71 -17.23 0.58
N PRO A 335 -3.36 -18.27 0.03
CA PRO A 335 -2.66 -19.34 -0.68
C PRO A 335 -2.20 -18.85 -2.06
N VAL A 336 -0.93 -19.08 -2.38
CA VAL A 336 -0.34 -18.77 -3.70
C VAL A 336 0.31 -20.02 -4.29
N ASP A 337 0.12 -20.25 -5.58
CA ASP A 337 0.64 -21.43 -6.30
C ASP A 337 1.93 -21.16 -7.10
N LYS A 338 2.50 -19.97 -6.91
CA LYS A 338 3.76 -19.51 -7.50
C LYS A 338 4.52 -18.66 -6.47
N GLU A 339 5.82 -18.53 -6.70
CA GLU A 339 6.64 -17.56 -6.01
C GLU A 339 6.13 -16.14 -6.31
N VAL A 340 5.84 -15.41 -5.23
CA VAL A 340 5.45 -13.99 -5.22
C VAL A 340 6.29 -13.31 -4.15
N ASP A 341 6.48 -11.99 -4.23
CA ASP A 341 7.08 -11.25 -3.13
C ASP A 341 6.19 -11.38 -1.88
N PRO A 342 6.64 -12.09 -0.82
CA PRO A 342 5.81 -12.31 0.36
C PRO A 342 5.45 -11.00 1.06
N LEU A 343 6.32 -9.98 1.00
CA LEU A 343 6.08 -8.70 1.65
C LEU A 343 4.91 -7.96 1.02
N LEU A 344 4.75 -8.06 -0.31
CA LEU A 344 3.59 -7.51 -1.01
C LEU A 344 2.29 -8.17 -0.53
N VAL A 345 2.30 -9.48 -0.34
CA VAL A 345 1.11 -10.21 0.14
C VAL A 345 0.78 -9.81 1.58
N PHE A 346 1.77 -9.75 2.47
CA PHE A 346 1.55 -9.34 3.86
C PHE A 346 1.06 -7.89 3.97
N GLU A 347 1.69 -6.94 3.28
CA GLU A 347 1.24 -5.55 3.25
C GLU A 347 -0.20 -5.47 2.73
N MET A 348 -0.53 -6.24 1.69
CA MET A 348 -1.88 -6.23 1.15
C MET A 348 -2.93 -6.81 2.10
N ILE A 349 -2.61 -7.89 2.81
CA ILE A 349 -3.49 -8.44 3.86
C ILE A 349 -3.68 -7.40 4.98
N HIS A 350 -2.60 -6.80 5.47
CA HIS A 350 -2.69 -5.75 6.51
C HIS A 350 -3.52 -4.55 6.03
N ARG A 351 -3.32 -4.12 4.78
CA ARG A 351 -4.06 -3.02 4.15
C ARG A 351 -5.55 -3.31 4.00
N ILE A 352 -5.92 -4.54 3.61
CA ILE A 352 -7.32 -5.00 3.58
C ILE A 352 -7.92 -4.86 4.97
N ILE A 353 -7.24 -5.37 6.01
CA ILE A 353 -7.74 -5.32 7.39
C ILE A 353 -7.90 -3.87 7.84
N ASP A 354 -6.93 -2.99 7.59
CA ASP A 354 -6.97 -1.58 7.97
C ASP A 354 -8.16 -0.84 7.32
N ILE A 355 -8.41 -1.10 6.03
CA ILE A 355 -9.55 -0.52 5.32
C ILE A 355 -10.87 -1.06 5.87
N LEU A 356 -10.95 -2.35 6.18
CA LEU A 356 -12.15 -2.92 6.79
C LEU A 356 -12.41 -2.32 8.17
N VAL A 357 -11.40 -2.13 9.01
CA VAL A 357 -11.53 -1.43 10.30
C VAL A 357 -12.01 0.01 10.09
N ASP A 358 -11.45 0.74 9.13
CA ASP A 358 -11.83 2.12 8.82
C ASP A 358 -13.28 2.24 8.30
N TYR A 359 -13.79 1.22 7.60
CA TYR A 359 -15.17 1.18 7.10
C TYR A 359 -16.18 0.68 8.13
N LEU A 360 -15.83 -0.36 8.89
CA LEU A 360 -16.76 -1.11 9.73
C LEU A 360 -16.64 -0.75 11.21
N GLY A 361 -15.55 -0.12 11.63
CA GLY A 361 -15.20 0.20 13.02
C GLY A 361 -14.44 -0.92 13.72
N ASP A 362 -14.78 -2.18 13.42
CA ASP A 362 -14.10 -3.38 13.88
C ASP A 362 -14.08 -4.44 12.77
N VAL A 363 -13.21 -5.43 12.93
CA VAL A 363 -13.14 -6.59 12.05
C VAL A 363 -13.36 -7.84 12.89
N SER A 364 -14.55 -8.42 12.76
CA SER A 364 -15.03 -9.59 13.50
C SER A 364 -15.97 -10.39 12.61
N GLU A 365 -16.32 -11.61 13.02
CA GLU A 365 -17.26 -12.44 12.25
C GLU A 365 -18.61 -11.73 12.04
N VAL A 366 -19.06 -11.00 13.07
CA VAL A 366 -20.32 -10.26 13.04
C VAL A 366 -20.22 -9.06 12.10
N SER A 367 -19.19 -8.21 12.25
CA SER A 367 -19.05 -7.01 11.40
C SER A 367 -18.84 -7.35 9.93
N ILE A 368 -18.08 -8.41 9.61
CA ILE A 368 -17.89 -8.86 8.23
C ILE A 368 -19.22 -9.39 7.65
N ARG A 369 -19.99 -10.20 8.39
CA ARG A 369 -21.27 -10.75 7.91
C ARG A 369 -22.32 -9.68 7.70
N ASP A 370 -22.46 -8.76 8.65
CA ASP A 370 -23.46 -7.69 8.58
C ASP A 370 -23.18 -6.71 7.43
N ASN A 371 -21.94 -6.66 6.94
CA ASN A 371 -21.51 -5.75 5.88
C ASN A 371 -20.93 -6.48 4.65
N PHE A 372 -21.34 -7.73 4.42
CA PHE A 372 -20.77 -8.63 3.40
C PHE A 372 -20.67 -7.99 2.00
N VAL A 373 -21.70 -7.26 1.56
CA VAL A 373 -21.72 -6.57 0.26
C VAL A 373 -20.60 -5.55 0.15
N ILE A 374 -20.42 -4.71 1.18
CA ILE A 374 -19.37 -3.67 1.22
C ILE A 374 -18.00 -4.33 1.26
N VAL A 375 -17.83 -5.40 2.03
CA VAL A 375 -16.57 -6.16 2.09
C VAL A 375 -16.18 -6.68 0.70
N TYR A 376 -17.11 -7.27 -0.07
CA TYR A 376 -16.79 -7.74 -1.43
C TYR A 376 -16.48 -6.60 -2.40
N GLN A 377 -17.24 -5.50 -2.35
CA GLN A 377 -16.96 -4.33 -3.16
C GLN A 377 -15.56 -3.78 -2.88
N LEU A 378 -15.17 -3.70 -1.60
CA LEU A 378 -13.82 -3.27 -1.21
C LEU A 378 -12.76 -4.23 -1.74
N LEU A 379 -12.93 -5.54 -1.54
CA LEU A 379 -11.96 -6.53 -2.02
C LEU A 379 -11.79 -6.52 -3.55
N GLU A 380 -12.85 -6.19 -4.31
CA GLU A 380 -12.81 -6.04 -5.77
C GLU A 380 -12.13 -4.75 -6.20
N GLU A 381 -12.42 -3.63 -5.56
CA GLU A 381 -11.82 -2.33 -5.90
C GLU A 381 -10.36 -2.22 -5.44
N MET A 382 -10.00 -2.91 -4.37
CA MET A 382 -8.66 -2.89 -3.81
C MET A 382 -7.66 -3.72 -4.63
N MET A 383 -8.12 -4.68 -5.42
CA MET A 383 -7.25 -5.63 -6.11
C MET A 383 -7.92 -6.21 -7.36
N ASP A 384 -7.16 -6.26 -8.46
CA ASP A 384 -7.57 -6.91 -9.70
C ASP A 384 -6.50 -7.91 -10.17
N TYR A 385 -6.93 -9.11 -10.55
CA TYR A 385 -6.07 -10.21 -11.01
C TYR A 385 -4.86 -10.54 -10.09
N GLY A 386 -4.98 -10.22 -8.81
CA GLY A 386 -3.94 -10.40 -7.80
C GLY A 386 -2.91 -9.26 -7.70
N TYR A 387 -3.16 -8.14 -8.38
CA TYR A 387 -2.37 -6.91 -8.26
C TYR A 387 -3.16 -5.86 -7.48
N PRO A 388 -2.55 -5.15 -6.51
CA PRO A 388 -3.20 -4.04 -5.83
C PRO A 388 -3.65 -2.95 -6.82
N LEU A 389 -4.86 -2.43 -6.61
CA LEU A 389 -5.45 -1.35 -7.42
C LEU A 389 -5.66 -0.09 -6.55
N THR A 390 -6.86 0.10 -5.98
CA THR A 390 -7.17 1.28 -5.16
C THR A 390 -7.07 0.94 -3.68
N THR A 391 -5.95 1.27 -3.02
CA THR A 391 -5.72 0.97 -1.60
C THR A 391 -5.71 2.21 -0.69
N GLU A 392 -6.04 3.38 -1.24
CA GLU A 392 -6.14 4.64 -0.51
C GLU A 392 -7.55 4.82 0.08
N PRO A 393 -7.72 4.92 1.43
CA PRO A 393 -9.03 4.96 2.06
C PRO A 393 -9.94 6.08 1.56
N ASN A 394 -9.40 7.28 1.35
CA ASN A 394 -10.17 8.43 0.85
C ASN A 394 -10.58 8.28 -0.63
N ALA A 395 -9.85 7.50 -1.42
CA ALA A 395 -10.23 7.17 -2.78
C ALA A 395 -11.35 6.12 -2.78
N LEU A 396 -11.20 5.07 -1.97
CA LEU A 396 -12.22 4.03 -1.80
C LEU A 396 -13.54 4.60 -1.31
N LYS A 397 -13.53 5.50 -0.31
CA LYS A 397 -14.74 6.13 0.25
C LYS A 397 -15.53 6.98 -0.74
N GLN A 398 -14.94 7.32 -1.89
CA GLN A 398 -15.63 8.00 -2.98
C GLN A 398 -16.35 7.04 -3.93
N ILE A 399 -15.87 5.80 -4.04
CA ILE A 399 -16.41 4.76 -4.92
C ILE A 399 -17.45 3.94 -4.14
N ILE A 400 -17.06 3.51 -2.94
CA ILE A 400 -17.79 2.62 -2.04
C ILE A 400 -18.04 3.38 -0.76
N LEU A 401 -19.30 3.74 -0.51
CA LEU A 401 -19.67 4.55 0.65
C LEU A 401 -19.64 3.71 1.95
N PRO A 402 -19.08 4.22 3.05
CA PRO A 402 -19.14 3.54 4.34
C PRO A 402 -20.59 3.29 4.82
N PRO A 403 -20.83 2.21 5.58
CA PRO A 403 -22.14 1.95 6.16
C PRO A 403 -22.46 2.98 7.25
N THR A 404 -23.36 3.92 6.98
CA THR A 404 -23.91 4.81 8.01
C THR A 404 -25.20 4.23 8.62
N ILE A 405 -25.56 4.66 9.83
CA ILE A 405 -26.84 4.29 10.50
C ILE A 405 -28.03 4.58 9.58
N MET A 406 -27.96 5.64 8.76
CA MET A 406 -28.99 6.00 7.79
C MET A 406 -29.06 5.05 6.58
N ASN A 407 -27.92 4.48 6.16
CA ASN A 407 -27.85 3.46 5.10
C ASN A 407 -28.41 2.10 5.56
N LYS A 408 -28.28 1.74 6.85
CA LYS A 408 -28.90 0.52 7.39
C LYS A 408 -30.44 0.55 7.35
N VAL A 409 -31.05 1.74 7.37
CA VAL A 409 -32.52 1.91 7.29
C VAL A 409 -33.03 1.98 5.84
N MET A 410 -32.21 2.45 4.88
CA MET A 410 -32.58 2.46 3.45
C MET A 410 -32.46 1.09 2.78
N ASN A 411 -31.54 0.22 3.23
CA ASN A 411 -31.35 -1.12 2.65
C ASN A 411 -32.55 -2.06 2.83
N THR A 412 -33.50 -1.74 3.72
CA THR A 412 -34.73 -2.53 3.92
C THR A 412 -35.83 -2.18 2.91
N VAL A 413 -35.71 -1.08 2.15
CA VAL A 413 -36.78 -0.59 1.26
C VAL A 413 -36.33 -0.39 -0.19
N VAL A 414 -35.03 -0.33 -0.48
CA VAL A 414 -34.51 -0.26 -1.85
C VAL A 414 -33.29 -1.17 -1.95
N ALA A 415 -33.27 -2.08 -2.93
CA ALA A 415 -32.08 -2.86 -3.28
C ALA A 415 -30.95 -1.89 -3.64
N ALA A 416 -30.09 -1.60 -2.66
CA ALA A 416 -29.20 -0.45 -2.69
C ALA A 416 -27.90 -0.78 -3.43
N SER A 417 -27.80 -0.30 -4.66
CA SER A 417 -26.54 -0.10 -5.36
C SER A 417 -25.76 1.00 -4.65
N GLY A 418 -24.98 0.65 -3.62
CA GLY A 418 -24.09 1.55 -2.86
C GLY A 418 -22.88 2.09 -3.64
N VAL A 419 -22.96 2.09 -4.97
CA VAL A 419 -21.91 2.55 -5.89
C VAL A 419 -22.25 3.98 -6.32
N GLY A 420 -21.33 4.92 -6.12
CA GLY A 420 -21.52 6.31 -6.54
C GLY A 420 -21.78 6.43 -8.05
N GLN A 421 -22.78 7.23 -8.46
CA GLN A 421 -23.15 7.42 -9.88
C GLN A 421 -22.10 8.21 -10.71
N LYS A 422 -21.00 8.65 -10.12
CA LYS A 422 -19.93 9.40 -10.80
C LYS A 422 -18.57 8.82 -10.43
N LEU A 423 -17.74 8.55 -11.45
CA LEU A 423 -16.34 8.17 -11.25
C LEU A 423 -15.61 9.26 -10.41
N PRO A 424 -14.84 8.88 -9.38
CA PRO A 424 -14.10 9.85 -8.57
C PRO A 424 -13.09 10.60 -9.44
N GLN A 425 -12.98 11.92 -9.26
CA GLN A 425 -11.95 12.72 -9.93
C GLN A 425 -10.52 12.37 -9.45
N SER A 426 -10.38 11.66 -8.32
CA SER A 426 -9.09 11.30 -7.73
C SER A 426 -8.35 10.18 -8.46
N THR A 427 -9.01 9.33 -9.26
CA THR A 427 -8.34 8.26 -10.04
C THR A 427 -7.52 8.80 -11.22
N MET A 428 -7.67 10.08 -11.57
CA MET A 428 -6.88 10.78 -12.60
C MET A 428 -5.92 11.85 -12.01
N SER A 429 -5.87 11.97 -10.68
CA SER A 429 -5.05 12.96 -9.96
C SER A 429 -3.70 12.37 -9.58
N SER A 430 -2.60 13.12 -9.67
CA SER A 430 -1.30 12.74 -9.06
C SER A 430 -1.31 12.76 -7.52
N ILE A 431 -2.43 13.15 -6.91
CA ILE A 431 -2.66 13.18 -5.46
C ILE A 431 -3.90 12.31 -5.17
N PRO A 432 -3.77 10.98 -5.17
CA PRO A 432 -4.91 10.06 -5.01
C PRO A 432 -5.52 10.09 -3.59
N TRP A 433 -4.75 10.48 -2.58
CA TRP A 433 -5.15 10.46 -1.17
C TRP A 433 -5.96 11.67 -0.68
N ARG A 434 -6.12 12.72 -1.51
CA ARG A 434 -6.89 13.93 -1.16
C ARG A 434 -7.83 14.36 -2.28
N LYS A 435 -9.10 14.58 -1.92
CA LYS A 435 -10.11 15.14 -2.83
C LYS A 435 -9.90 16.65 -3.07
N ALA A 436 -10.08 17.09 -4.30
CA ALA A 436 -10.10 18.52 -4.64
C ALA A 436 -11.37 19.21 -4.11
N GLY A 437 -11.23 20.45 -3.63
CA GLY A 437 -12.36 21.27 -3.23
C GLY A 437 -13.03 20.90 -1.91
N VAL A 438 -12.35 20.16 -1.03
CA VAL A 438 -12.78 19.97 0.36
C VAL A 438 -12.93 21.34 1.04
N LYS A 439 -14.00 21.52 1.81
CA LYS A 439 -14.32 22.76 2.53
C LYS A 439 -14.76 22.45 3.96
N TYR A 440 -14.26 23.25 4.90
CA TYR A 440 -14.63 23.23 6.30
C TYR A 440 -15.02 24.62 6.78
N ALA A 441 -15.96 24.69 7.72
CA ALA A 441 -16.32 25.94 8.40
C ALA A 441 -15.16 26.46 9.26
N GLN A 442 -14.42 25.55 9.90
CA GLN A 442 -13.22 25.84 10.68
C GLN A 442 -12.07 25.00 10.14
N ASN A 443 -10.96 25.65 9.83
CA ASN A 443 -9.76 24.98 9.32
C ASN A 443 -8.85 24.64 10.49
N GLU A 444 -8.60 23.36 10.72
CA GLU A 444 -7.83 22.86 11.85
C GLU A 444 -6.97 21.66 11.45
N ILE A 445 -5.82 21.52 12.10
CA ILE A 445 -4.95 20.36 11.94
C ILE A 445 -4.28 20.01 13.27
N TYR A 446 -4.35 18.73 13.64
CA TYR A 446 -3.79 18.21 14.89
C TYR A 446 -2.77 17.12 14.60
N PHE A 447 -1.70 17.09 15.38
CA PHE A 447 -0.64 16.10 15.34
C PHE A 447 -0.53 15.38 16.68
N ASP A 448 -0.64 14.06 16.66
CA ASP A 448 -0.45 13.18 17.80
C ASP A 448 0.85 12.40 17.60
N ILE A 449 1.89 12.76 18.37
CA ILE A 449 3.15 12.02 18.43
C ILE A 449 2.99 10.94 19.51
N ILE A 450 2.92 9.68 19.11
CA ILE A 450 2.75 8.55 20.02
C ILE A 450 4.00 7.69 19.98
N GLU A 451 4.67 7.53 21.11
CA GLU A 451 5.86 6.70 21.26
C GLU A 451 5.60 5.51 22.19
N GLU A 452 5.93 4.31 21.72
CA GLU A 452 5.94 3.07 22.49
C GLU A 452 7.38 2.72 22.86
N VAL A 453 7.66 2.54 24.15
CA VAL A 453 9.00 2.19 24.63
C VAL A 453 9.11 0.69 24.83
N ASP A 454 9.95 0.06 24.01
CA ASP A 454 10.39 -1.31 24.16
C ASP A 454 11.70 -1.31 24.94
N ALA A 455 11.77 -2.08 26.02
CA ALA A 455 12.96 -2.14 26.85
C ALA A 455 13.12 -3.53 27.47
N THR A 456 14.34 -4.05 27.45
CA THR A 456 14.71 -5.26 28.21
C THR A 456 15.76 -4.88 29.25
N ILE A 457 15.42 -5.10 30.52
CA ILE A 457 16.28 -4.77 31.67
C ILE A 457 16.66 -6.07 32.37
N GLU A 458 17.94 -6.24 32.70
CA GLU A 458 18.43 -7.37 33.50
C GLU A 458 18.10 -7.21 34.99
N ALA A 459 18.23 -8.30 35.75
CA ALA A 459 18.01 -8.30 37.20
C ALA A 459 18.96 -7.36 37.97
N ASN A 460 20.17 -7.11 37.44
CA ASN A 460 21.12 -6.14 38.00
C ASN A 460 20.75 -4.67 37.68
N GLY A 461 19.70 -4.44 36.88
CA GLY A 461 19.25 -3.12 36.42
C GLY A 461 19.92 -2.61 35.15
N ALA A 462 20.79 -3.38 34.51
CA ALA A 462 21.41 -3.04 33.22
C ALA A 462 20.38 -3.11 32.09
N ILE A 463 20.47 -2.14 31.17
CA ILE A 463 19.60 -2.09 29.99
C ILE A 463 20.26 -2.91 28.88
N VAL A 464 19.59 -3.99 28.46
CA VAL A 464 20.02 -4.85 27.34
C VAL A 464 19.66 -4.21 26.01
N SER A 465 18.41 -3.76 25.89
CA SER A 465 17.88 -3.07 24.73
C SER A 465 16.89 -2.01 25.18
N CYS A 466 16.86 -0.87 24.49
CA CYS A 466 15.90 0.19 24.75
C CYS A 466 15.68 1.01 23.49
N GLU A 467 14.42 1.08 23.08
CA GLU A 467 14.04 1.67 21.82
C GLU A 467 12.65 2.29 21.92
N ALA A 468 12.45 3.39 21.19
CA ALA A 468 11.15 4.02 21.02
C ALA A 468 10.65 3.78 19.60
N HIS A 469 9.44 3.23 19.48
CA HIS A 469 8.67 3.16 18.25
C HIS A 469 7.67 4.31 18.23
N GLY A 470 7.91 5.27 17.35
CA GLY A 470 7.10 6.49 17.23
C GLY A 470 6.17 6.46 16.03
N THR A 471 4.99 7.07 16.19
CA THR A 471 4.05 7.38 15.11
C THR A 471 3.60 8.82 15.20
N VAL A 472 3.38 9.47 14.06
CA VAL A 472 2.82 10.81 13.97
C VAL A 472 1.46 10.71 13.28
N ASN A 473 0.41 10.63 14.09
CA ASN A 473 -0.96 10.58 13.60
C ASN A 473 -1.50 12.00 13.40
N VAL A 474 -2.23 12.23 12.32
CA VAL A 474 -2.73 13.54 11.93
C VAL A 474 -4.23 13.50 11.82
N ASN A 475 -4.91 14.53 12.32
CA ASN A 475 -6.30 14.82 12.01
C ASN A 475 -6.35 16.15 11.25
N CYS A 476 -6.58 16.08 9.94
CA CYS A 476 -6.53 17.22 9.03
C CYS A 476 -7.94 17.61 8.56
N ARG A 477 -8.35 18.85 8.87
CA ARG A 477 -9.59 19.47 8.38
C ARG A 477 -9.25 20.81 7.73
N LEU A 478 -8.74 20.75 6.50
CA LEU A 478 -8.25 21.93 5.77
C LEU A 478 -9.02 22.12 4.47
N SER A 479 -9.45 23.35 4.22
CA SER A 479 -10.13 23.72 2.98
C SER A 479 -9.12 24.00 1.87
N GLY A 480 -9.47 23.65 0.64
CA GLY A 480 -8.77 24.17 -0.54
C GLY A 480 -9.43 25.45 -1.04
N LYS A 481 -8.67 26.53 -1.27
CA LYS A 481 -9.19 27.83 -1.73
C LYS A 481 -10.07 27.75 -3.00
N ASN A 482 -9.68 26.93 -3.97
CA ASN A 482 -10.36 26.79 -5.27
C ASN A 482 -10.68 25.32 -5.58
N ALA A 483 -11.94 25.03 -5.91
CA ALA A 483 -12.46 23.68 -6.15
C ALA A 483 -11.81 22.93 -7.33
N LYS A 484 -11.04 23.61 -8.18
CA LYS A 484 -10.36 23.02 -9.35
C LYS A 484 -8.84 22.84 -9.20
N ILE A 485 -8.15 23.54 -8.29
CA ILE A 485 -6.66 23.62 -8.31
C ILE A 485 -6.02 23.68 -6.91
N SER A 486 -6.70 24.18 -5.87
CA SER A 486 -6.02 24.45 -4.58
C SER A 486 -6.06 23.24 -3.66
N MET A 487 -4.88 22.67 -3.40
CA MET A 487 -4.64 21.68 -2.36
C MET A 487 -3.79 22.33 -1.26
N PRO A 488 -4.11 22.12 0.03
CA PRO A 488 -3.28 22.61 1.11
C PRO A 488 -1.91 21.93 1.04
N ASP A 489 -0.86 22.72 0.95
CA ASP A 489 0.52 22.23 0.93
C ASP A 489 1.18 22.65 2.24
N LEU A 490 1.75 21.69 2.97
CA LEU A 490 2.33 21.92 4.28
C LEU A 490 3.83 21.61 4.29
N ALA A 491 4.56 22.37 5.11
CA ALA A 491 5.89 22.02 5.57
C ALA A 491 5.90 21.90 7.10
N LEU A 492 6.28 20.72 7.60
CA LEU A 492 6.45 20.43 9.03
C LEU A 492 7.92 20.20 9.34
N ASN A 493 8.41 20.87 10.39
CA ASN A 493 9.75 20.71 10.93
C ASN A 493 9.68 20.20 12.37
N PHE A 494 10.66 19.37 12.73
CA PHE A 494 10.83 18.90 14.10
C PHE A 494 12.10 19.46 14.73
N ILE A 495 12.02 19.78 16.02
CA ILE A 495 13.17 19.85 16.90
C ILE A 495 13.73 18.43 17.04
N ASN A 496 15.05 18.30 17.03
CA ASN A 496 15.76 17.02 17.10
C ASN A 496 15.47 16.07 15.93
N HIS A 497 15.16 16.58 14.74
CA HIS A 497 14.95 15.76 13.53
C HIS A 497 16.11 14.80 13.19
N ARG A 498 17.30 14.99 13.77
CA ARG A 498 18.47 14.12 13.59
C ARG A 498 18.30 12.72 14.15
N ILE A 499 17.35 12.52 15.07
CA ILE A 499 17.03 11.19 15.61
C ILE A 499 16.22 10.34 14.62
N LEU A 500 15.69 10.95 13.54
CA LEU A 500 14.86 10.27 12.55
C LEU A 500 15.73 9.68 11.44
N ASP A 501 16.49 8.64 11.77
CA ASP A 501 17.31 7.86 10.83
C ASP A 501 16.56 6.66 10.24
N ASP A 502 15.78 5.95 11.05
CA ASP A 502 14.84 4.90 10.62
C ASP A 502 13.41 5.44 10.62
N VAL A 503 12.92 5.81 9.43
CA VAL A 503 11.63 6.47 9.24
C VAL A 503 10.91 5.98 8.00
N SER A 504 9.60 5.76 8.13
CA SER A 504 8.67 5.46 7.04
C SER A 504 7.64 6.57 6.93
N PHE A 505 7.29 6.95 5.70
CA PHE A 505 6.37 8.07 5.44
C PHE A 505 5.09 7.60 4.76
N HIS A 506 4.01 8.33 5.01
CA HIS A 506 2.84 8.29 4.14
C HIS A 506 3.25 8.73 2.72
N PRO A 507 2.65 8.16 1.65
CA PRO A 507 2.87 8.59 0.25
C PRO A 507 2.65 10.08 -0.03
N CYS A 508 2.05 10.82 0.91
CA CYS A 508 1.80 12.24 0.75
C CYS A 508 3.05 13.10 0.95
N VAL A 509 4.11 12.53 1.53
CA VAL A 509 5.38 13.20 1.82
C VAL A 509 6.29 13.15 0.59
N ARG A 510 6.83 14.30 0.22
CA ARG A 510 7.83 14.44 -0.83
C ARG A 510 9.19 14.00 -0.30
N TYR A 511 9.54 12.72 -0.51
CA TYR A 511 10.77 12.12 0.03
C TYR A 511 12.05 12.91 -0.28
N GLN A 512 12.22 13.37 -1.52
CA GLN A 512 13.41 14.15 -1.92
C GLN A 512 13.62 15.42 -1.08
N LYS A 513 12.53 16.06 -0.61
CA LYS A 513 12.60 17.25 0.24
C LYS A 513 12.99 16.91 1.68
N TRP A 514 12.51 15.78 2.18
CA TRP A 514 12.95 15.23 3.45
C TRP A 514 14.44 14.84 3.42
N GLU A 515 14.87 14.17 2.36
CA GLU A 515 16.24 13.70 2.21
C GLU A 515 17.26 14.85 2.21
N SER A 516 16.98 15.91 1.43
CA SER A 516 17.84 17.09 1.29
C SER A 516 17.83 18.00 2.53
N ASP A 517 16.65 18.38 3.01
CA ASP A 517 16.52 19.48 3.98
C ASP A 517 16.02 19.03 5.36
N LYS A 518 15.63 17.76 5.52
CA LYS A 518 14.93 17.22 6.71
C LYS A 518 13.64 17.97 7.03
N ILE A 519 12.95 18.41 5.98
CA ILE A 519 11.63 19.08 6.04
C ILE A 519 10.57 18.14 5.48
N LEU A 520 9.50 17.90 6.25
CA LEU A 520 8.35 17.16 5.75
C LEU A 520 7.47 18.09 4.91
N SER A 521 7.61 18.01 3.58
CA SER A 521 6.71 18.68 2.64
C SER A 521 5.65 17.70 2.13
N PHE A 522 4.37 18.03 2.28
CA PHE A 522 3.27 17.13 1.92
C PHE A 522 1.94 17.83 1.65
N VAL A 523 1.09 17.18 0.85
CA VAL A 523 -0.33 17.51 0.72
C VAL A 523 -1.11 16.49 1.55
N PRO A 524 -1.68 16.85 2.71
CA PRO A 524 -2.24 15.86 3.64
C PRO A 524 -3.50 15.21 3.07
N PRO A 525 -3.71 13.90 3.28
CA PRO A 525 -5.04 13.31 3.25
C PRO A 525 -6.03 14.11 4.12
N ASP A 526 -7.30 13.97 3.81
CA ASP A 526 -8.36 14.58 4.61
C ASP A 526 -8.77 13.64 5.76
N GLY A 527 -9.08 14.20 6.93
CA GLY A 527 -9.41 13.43 8.12
C GLY A 527 -8.20 12.82 8.84
N HIS A 528 -8.39 11.61 9.39
CA HIS A 528 -7.38 10.91 10.17
C HIS A 528 -6.45 10.08 9.29
N PHE A 529 -5.12 10.21 9.47
CA PHE A 529 -4.13 9.37 8.80
C PHE A 529 -2.81 9.34 9.59
N ASN A 530 -2.01 8.29 9.39
CA ASN A 530 -0.62 8.23 9.88
C ASN A 530 0.28 8.95 8.87
N LEU A 531 0.97 10.02 9.29
CA LEU A 531 1.90 10.78 8.44
C LEU A 531 3.27 10.10 8.33
N MET A 532 3.77 9.58 9.45
CA MET A 532 5.05 8.89 9.52
C MET A 532 5.14 7.98 10.74
N SER A 533 5.92 6.91 10.59
CA SER A 533 6.36 6.04 11.67
C SER A 533 7.88 6.08 11.73
N TYR A 534 8.46 6.00 12.92
CA TYR A 534 9.91 6.07 13.11
C TYR A 534 10.35 5.19 14.27
N ARG A 535 11.63 4.86 14.28
CA ARG A 535 12.25 4.01 15.30
C ARG A 535 13.53 4.67 15.78
N VAL A 536 13.69 4.79 17.10
CA VAL A 536 14.82 5.50 17.71
C VAL A 536 15.42 4.66 18.83
N ASN A 537 16.69 4.31 18.67
CA ASN A 537 17.47 3.74 19.77
C ASN A 537 17.63 4.78 20.88
N LEU A 538 17.16 4.46 22.08
CA LEU A 538 17.33 5.34 23.24
C LEU A 538 18.70 5.06 23.85
N PRO A 539 19.58 6.08 24.02
CA PRO A 539 20.90 5.88 24.60
C PRO A 539 20.82 5.16 25.94
N GLN A 540 21.75 4.25 26.23
CA GLN A 540 21.78 3.51 27.50
C GLN A 540 21.89 4.44 28.74
N GLN A 541 22.40 5.66 28.56
CA GLN A 541 22.46 6.69 29.60
C GLN A 541 21.17 7.50 29.74
N GLN A 542 20.25 7.40 28.77
CA GLN A 542 18.93 8.03 28.86
C GLN A 542 18.11 7.31 29.94
N LEU A 543 17.66 8.09 30.92
CA LEU A 543 16.92 7.56 32.05
C LEU A 543 15.51 7.19 31.61
N LEU A 544 15.24 5.89 31.43
CA LEU A 544 13.88 5.35 31.27
C LEU A 544 12.93 5.95 32.32
N PRO A 545 11.64 6.23 32.00
CA PRO A 545 10.76 6.98 32.90
C PRO A 545 10.51 6.33 34.26
N LEU A 546 10.62 5.00 34.32
CA LEU A 546 10.45 4.21 35.53
C LEU A 546 11.63 3.25 35.69
N GLN A 547 12.12 3.12 36.92
CA GLN A 547 13.05 2.06 37.31
C GLN A 547 12.37 1.11 38.29
N VAL A 548 12.11 -0.12 37.85
CA VAL A 548 11.59 -1.20 38.70
C VAL A 548 12.78 -1.96 39.29
N LYS A 549 12.77 -2.17 40.60
CA LYS A 549 13.77 -2.96 41.32
C LYS A 549 13.08 -4.14 42.01
N PRO A 550 13.03 -5.31 41.36
CA PRO A 550 12.53 -6.52 41.97
C PRO A 550 13.60 -7.22 42.82
N GLN A 551 13.19 -7.80 43.94
CA GLN A 551 14.00 -8.69 44.77
C GLN A 551 13.17 -9.91 45.13
N PHE A 552 13.67 -11.10 44.81
CA PHE A 552 13.05 -12.38 45.14
C PHE A 552 13.96 -13.19 46.05
N TYR A 553 13.38 -13.74 47.11
CA TYR A 553 14.04 -14.60 48.08
C TYR A 553 13.33 -15.96 48.08
N ASN A 554 13.81 -16.86 47.24
CA ASN A 554 13.14 -18.13 46.94
C ASN A 554 13.60 -19.24 47.90
N THR A 555 12.66 -20.10 48.30
CA THR A 555 12.86 -21.30 49.10
C THR A 555 12.18 -22.50 48.40
N ALA A 556 12.37 -23.72 48.93
CA ALA A 556 11.78 -24.92 48.32
C ALA A 556 10.23 -24.92 48.30
N THR A 557 9.60 -24.23 49.25
CA THR A 557 8.13 -24.26 49.44
C THR A 557 7.45 -22.92 49.15
N GLY A 558 8.17 -21.95 48.57
CA GLY A 558 7.67 -20.59 48.41
C GLY A 558 8.78 -19.55 48.45
N GLY A 559 8.46 -18.32 48.84
CA GLY A 559 9.46 -17.28 48.98
C GLY A 559 8.89 -15.94 49.43
N LYS A 560 9.79 -14.96 49.57
CA LYS A 560 9.45 -13.56 49.79
C LYS A 560 9.81 -12.76 48.54
N PHE A 561 9.06 -11.70 48.26
CA PHE A 561 9.42 -10.72 47.24
C PHE A 561 9.22 -9.30 47.74
N ASP A 562 10.07 -8.40 47.23
CA ASP A 562 10.03 -6.96 47.46
C ASP A 562 10.25 -6.26 46.12
N ILE A 563 9.28 -5.47 45.67
CA ILE A 563 9.34 -4.76 44.39
C ILE A 563 9.15 -3.27 44.65
N SER A 564 10.11 -2.45 44.22
CA SER A 564 10.02 -0.99 44.31
C SER A 564 10.04 -0.34 42.93
N ILE A 565 9.27 0.73 42.76
CA ILE A 565 9.24 1.52 41.53
C ILE A 565 9.78 2.92 41.83
N ASN A 566 10.82 3.34 41.12
CA ASN A 566 11.40 4.67 41.24
C ASN A 566 11.07 5.49 39.98
N PRO A 567 10.19 6.50 40.07
CA PRO A 567 9.93 7.43 38.97
C PRO A 567 11.16 8.32 38.69
N ARG A 568 11.43 8.58 37.42
CA ARG A 568 12.54 9.43 36.93
C ARG A 568 12.00 10.70 36.27
N ALA A 569 12.90 11.58 35.82
CA ALA A 569 12.55 12.88 35.24
C ALA A 569 11.82 12.77 33.90
N THR A 570 10.67 13.43 33.81
CA THR A 570 9.72 13.40 32.68
C THR A 570 9.24 14.82 32.32
N ASP A 571 10.13 15.82 32.39
CA ASP A 571 9.81 17.24 32.18
C ASP A 571 8.62 17.74 33.04
N GLY A 572 8.50 17.22 34.26
CA GLY A 572 7.42 17.53 35.19
C GLY A 572 6.06 16.90 34.84
N LYS A 573 6.00 16.02 33.84
CA LYS A 573 4.77 15.29 33.48
C LYS A 573 4.57 14.08 34.40
N PRO A 574 3.36 13.86 34.93
CA PRO A 574 3.09 12.68 35.74
C PRO A 574 3.12 11.41 34.89
N ILE A 575 3.50 10.31 35.52
CA ILE A 575 3.42 8.97 34.94
C ILE A 575 2.12 8.34 35.40
N GLU A 576 1.27 7.96 34.46
CA GLU A 576 -0.11 7.54 34.67
C GLU A 576 -0.32 6.09 34.25
N LYS A 577 -1.41 5.47 34.74
CA LYS A 577 -1.84 4.11 34.36
C LYS A 577 -0.70 3.08 34.48
N VAL A 578 0.02 3.10 35.60
CA VAL A 578 1.14 2.20 35.78
C VAL A 578 0.64 0.84 36.23
N VAL A 579 1.02 -0.20 35.51
CA VAL A 579 0.67 -1.59 35.83
C VAL A 579 1.94 -2.42 35.81
N VAL A 580 2.22 -3.12 36.91
CA VAL A 580 3.29 -4.10 37.01
C VAL A 580 2.66 -5.48 37.03
N THR A 581 2.98 -6.31 36.05
CA THR A 581 2.53 -7.70 35.97
C THR A 581 3.70 -8.63 36.27
N ILE A 582 3.58 -9.39 37.35
CA ILE A 582 4.61 -10.30 37.83
C ILE A 582 4.11 -11.72 37.62
N PRO A 583 4.66 -12.48 36.66
CA PRO A 583 4.33 -13.89 36.52
C PRO A 583 4.94 -14.66 37.69
N MET A 584 4.10 -15.44 38.36
CA MET A 584 4.50 -16.33 39.44
C MET A 584 4.69 -17.75 38.90
N SER A 585 5.33 -18.60 39.68
CA SER A 585 5.49 -20.01 39.30
C SER A 585 4.12 -20.68 39.09
N LYS A 586 4.03 -21.61 38.13
CA LYS A 586 2.81 -22.41 37.92
C LYS A 586 2.40 -23.20 39.17
N SER A 587 3.39 -23.54 40.02
CA SER A 587 3.19 -24.23 41.30
C SER A 587 2.66 -23.32 42.42
N THR A 588 2.58 -22.01 42.21
CA THR A 588 2.17 -21.05 43.25
C THR A 588 0.73 -21.31 43.69
N SER A 589 0.56 -21.63 44.97
CA SER A 589 -0.74 -21.90 45.59
C SER A 589 -1.35 -20.63 46.17
N THR A 590 -0.58 -19.89 46.96
CA THR A 590 -1.04 -18.67 47.64
C THR A 590 -0.04 -17.53 47.49
N VAL A 591 -0.57 -16.31 47.47
CA VAL A 591 0.20 -15.05 47.50
C VAL A 591 -0.44 -14.17 48.57
N ASN A 592 0.37 -13.69 49.51
CA ASN A 592 -0.02 -12.72 50.53
C ASN A 592 0.90 -11.52 50.42
N ALA A 593 0.39 -10.39 49.95
CA ALA A 593 1.17 -9.18 49.74
C ALA A 593 0.49 -7.93 50.28
N THR A 594 1.26 -6.85 50.37
CA THR A 594 0.78 -5.51 50.71
C THR A 594 1.49 -4.50 49.82
N CYS A 595 0.77 -3.48 49.38
CA CYS A 595 1.34 -2.34 48.66
C CYS A 595 1.09 -1.04 49.43
N ASN A 596 2.07 -0.14 49.45
CA ASN A 596 1.92 1.16 50.10
C ASN A 596 1.21 2.21 49.22
N VAL A 597 1.16 1.97 47.90
CA VAL A 597 0.55 2.83 46.88
C VAL A 597 -0.12 1.92 45.85
N GLY A 598 -1.31 2.32 45.40
CA GLY A 598 -2.08 1.56 44.42
C GLY A 598 -2.79 0.35 45.03
N GLN A 599 -3.18 -0.58 44.17
CA GLN A 599 -3.86 -1.83 44.54
C GLN A 599 -3.25 -2.99 43.78
N TYR A 600 -3.20 -4.17 44.40
CA TYR A 600 -2.74 -5.39 43.74
C TYR A 600 -3.83 -6.45 43.74
N MET A 601 -3.74 -7.35 42.77
CA MET A 601 -4.57 -8.54 42.67
C MET A 601 -3.69 -9.72 42.26
N TYR A 602 -3.89 -10.88 42.88
CA TYR A 602 -3.33 -12.14 42.40
C TYR A 602 -4.41 -12.92 41.67
N ASP A 603 -4.13 -13.28 40.41
CA ASP A 603 -4.99 -14.17 39.63
C ASP A 603 -4.47 -15.62 39.75
N PRO A 604 -5.20 -16.50 40.44
CA PRO A 604 -4.78 -17.88 40.65
C PRO A 604 -4.87 -18.74 39.38
N VAL A 605 -5.56 -18.28 38.32
CA VAL A 605 -5.71 -18.97 37.04
C VAL A 605 -4.49 -18.71 36.16
N THR A 606 -4.16 -17.44 35.93
CA THR A 606 -2.98 -17.05 35.14
C THR A 606 -1.68 -17.11 35.93
N LYS A 607 -1.75 -17.32 37.26
CA LYS A 607 -0.61 -17.32 38.18
C LYS A 607 0.18 -16.03 38.08
N SER A 608 -0.50 -14.90 38.10
CA SER A 608 0.14 -13.58 37.96
C SER A 608 -0.34 -12.60 39.02
N ILE A 609 0.58 -11.76 39.51
CA ILE A 609 0.25 -10.60 40.34
C ILE A 609 0.17 -9.39 39.43
N LYS A 610 -0.93 -8.65 39.51
CA LYS A 610 -1.12 -7.38 38.83
C LYS A 610 -1.18 -6.25 39.86
N TRP A 611 -0.25 -5.31 39.80
CA TRP A 611 -0.18 -4.15 40.68
C TRP A 611 -0.41 -2.86 39.91
N GLU A 612 -1.49 -2.15 40.25
CA GLU A 612 -1.97 -0.97 39.53
C GLU A 612 -1.78 0.31 40.36
N ILE A 613 -1.17 1.33 39.76
CA ILE A 613 -0.95 2.65 40.33
C ILE A 613 -1.47 3.69 39.34
N SER A 614 -2.48 4.47 39.74
CA SER A 614 -3.15 5.41 38.84
C SER A 614 -2.24 6.53 38.34
N LYS A 615 -1.36 7.06 39.21
CA LYS A 615 -0.52 8.22 38.93
C LYS A 615 0.70 8.27 39.85
N MET A 616 1.85 8.72 39.34
CA MET A 616 3.10 8.91 40.07
C MET A 616 3.88 10.14 39.59
N GLN A 617 4.64 10.74 40.50
CA GLN A 617 5.64 11.77 40.25
C GLN A 617 6.91 11.51 41.08
N ILE A 618 8.02 12.13 40.69
CA ILE A 618 9.34 11.97 41.33
C ILE A 618 9.33 12.28 42.84
N ARG A 619 8.49 13.23 43.27
CA ARG A 619 8.41 13.68 44.67
C ARG A 619 7.50 12.80 45.53
N ASP A 620 6.77 11.87 44.92
CA ASP A 620 5.87 11.00 45.64
C ASP A 620 6.68 9.97 46.45
N ARG A 621 6.03 9.39 47.47
CA ARG A 621 6.60 8.26 48.21
C ARG A 621 6.85 7.11 47.24
N THR A 622 8.05 6.51 47.28
CA THR A 622 8.42 5.35 46.47
C THR A 622 7.38 4.22 46.62
N PRO A 623 6.69 3.83 45.54
CA PRO A 623 5.78 2.70 45.57
C PRO A 623 6.53 1.40 45.83
N MET A 624 5.98 0.59 46.71
CA MET A 624 6.49 -0.70 47.12
C MET A 624 5.36 -1.72 47.20
N LEU A 625 5.62 -2.91 46.66
CA LEU A 625 4.81 -4.11 46.82
C LEU A 625 5.70 -5.19 47.43
N SER A 626 5.31 -5.67 48.61
CA SER A 626 6.06 -6.68 49.36
C SER A 626 5.14 -7.79 49.81
N GLY A 627 5.60 -9.03 49.74
CA GLY A 627 4.78 -10.17 50.11
C GLY A 627 5.53 -11.49 50.17
N THR A 628 4.77 -12.52 50.49
CA THR A 628 5.21 -13.92 50.50
C THR A 628 4.31 -14.75 49.60
N TYR A 629 4.87 -15.79 49.00
CA TYR A 629 4.12 -16.77 48.24
C TYR A 629 4.50 -18.18 48.67
N SER A 630 3.59 -19.13 48.47
CA SER A 630 3.81 -20.54 48.76
C SER A 630 3.59 -21.37 47.50
N ASN A 631 4.38 -22.44 47.35
CA ASN A 631 4.28 -23.38 46.23
C ASN A 631 3.62 -24.68 46.69
N GLY A 632 2.79 -25.27 45.83
CA GLY A 632 2.19 -26.59 46.06
C GLY A 632 3.14 -27.76 45.75
N SER A 633 4.26 -27.51 45.06
CA SER A 633 5.30 -28.51 44.75
C SER A 633 6.69 -27.88 44.74
N ALA A 634 7.71 -28.66 45.08
CA ALA A 634 9.12 -28.22 45.19
C ALA A 634 9.83 -28.06 43.84
N THR A 635 9.15 -27.53 42.82
CA THR A 635 9.72 -27.31 41.49
C THR A 635 10.25 -25.89 41.39
N HIS A 636 11.55 -25.74 41.12
CA HIS A 636 12.19 -24.46 40.82
C HIS A 636 12.00 -24.14 39.34
N GLU A 637 11.18 -23.13 39.02
CA GLU A 637 11.17 -22.53 37.68
C GLU A 637 12.23 -21.41 37.65
N THR A 638 13.05 -21.36 36.60
CA THR A 638 14.12 -20.37 36.43
C THR A 638 13.64 -19.15 35.66
N GLY A 639 13.77 -17.97 36.26
CA GLY A 639 13.64 -16.65 35.62
C GLY A 639 12.22 -16.09 35.58
N THR A 640 11.99 -14.95 36.23
CA THR A 640 10.73 -14.21 36.17
C THR A 640 10.91 -13.00 35.25
N THR A 641 10.04 -12.82 34.26
CA THR A 641 10.01 -11.59 33.45
C THR A 641 8.84 -10.74 33.85
N ILE A 642 9.12 -9.65 34.57
CA ILE A 642 8.12 -8.67 34.98
C ILE A 642 7.79 -7.78 33.78
N MET A 643 6.50 -7.60 33.52
CA MET A 643 6.01 -6.68 32.48
C MET A 643 5.58 -5.37 33.11
N LEU A 644 5.96 -4.25 32.49
CA LEU A 644 5.60 -2.91 32.92
C LEU A 644 4.74 -2.23 31.87
N GLN A 645 3.62 -1.64 32.29
CA GLN A 645 2.82 -0.72 31.48
C GLN A 645 2.78 0.64 32.15
N PHE A 646 2.81 1.72 31.35
CA PHE A 646 2.62 3.10 31.81
C PHE A 646 2.23 4.00 30.64
N GLN A 647 1.76 5.21 30.95
CA GLN A 647 1.50 6.28 29.99
C GLN A 647 1.98 7.62 30.56
N ILE A 648 2.54 8.49 29.70
CA ILE A 648 2.95 9.86 30.04
C ILE A 648 2.38 10.78 28.98
N SER A 649 1.44 11.62 29.39
CA SER A 649 0.77 12.58 28.52
C SER A 649 1.60 13.85 28.35
N MET A 650 1.59 14.41 27.13
CA MET A 650 2.38 15.59 26.73
C MET A 650 3.90 15.39 26.87
N TYR A 651 4.39 14.18 26.58
CA TYR A 651 5.80 13.80 26.65
C TYR A 651 6.17 12.84 25.51
N ALA A 652 7.34 13.07 24.91
CA ALA A 652 7.97 12.19 23.93
C ALA A 652 9.35 11.81 24.49
N VAL A 653 9.58 10.53 24.74
CA VAL A 653 10.84 10.02 25.30
C VAL A 653 12.00 10.24 24.35
N SER A 654 11.79 10.23 23.04
CA SER A 654 12.85 10.52 22.06
C SER A 654 13.29 12.00 22.09
N GLY A 655 12.50 12.87 22.71
CA GLY A 655 12.68 14.32 22.67
C GLY A 655 12.23 14.97 21.36
N LEU A 656 11.58 14.23 20.44
CA LEU A 656 10.98 14.78 19.23
C LEU A 656 9.89 15.80 19.60
N LYS A 657 9.97 17.00 19.03
CA LYS A 657 8.96 18.05 19.22
C LYS A 657 8.69 18.73 17.90
N VAL A 658 7.45 19.10 17.62
CA VAL A 658 7.12 19.94 16.46
C VAL A 658 7.73 21.33 16.68
N ASP A 659 8.55 21.78 15.73
CA ASP A 659 9.12 23.12 15.71
C ASP A 659 8.17 24.09 15.02
N THR A 660 7.97 23.88 13.71
CA THR A 660 7.16 24.76 12.88
C THR A 660 6.28 23.98 11.91
N LEU A 661 5.07 24.49 11.69
CA LEU A 661 4.15 24.03 10.65
C LEU A 661 3.74 25.21 9.79
N ARG A 662 4.06 25.18 8.50
CA ARG A 662 3.69 26.21 7.52
C ARG A 662 2.66 25.66 6.55
N LEU A 663 1.63 26.45 6.27
CA LEU A 663 0.64 26.19 5.23
C LEU A 663 0.92 27.17 4.09
N PHE A 664 1.07 26.67 2.87
CA PHE A 664 1.34 27.47 1.69
C PHE A 664 0.08 27.68 0.85
N ARG A 665 0.05 28.80 0.11
CA ARG A 665 -0.93 29.08 -0.96
C ARG A 665 -2.40 29.15 -0.54
N GLU A 666 -2.70 29.07 0.75
CA GLU A 666 -4.03 29.24 1.31
C GLU A 666 -4.17 30.62 1.97
N GLY A 667 -5.36 31.22 1.84
CA GLY A 667 -5.64 32.58 2.34
C GLY A 667 -6.04 32.64 3.83
N TYR A 668 -6.02 31.52 4.53
CA TYR A 668 -6.46 31.40 5.92
C TYR A 668 -5.32 30.87 6.82
N LYS A 669 -5.43 31.13 8.13
CA LYS A 669 -4.56 30.53 9.14
C LYS A 669 -5.33 29.43 9.87
N PRO A 670 -4.93 28.15 9.76
CA PRO A 670 -5.64 27.07 10.46
C PRO A 670 -5.30 27.09 11.95
N TYR A 671 -6.22 26.58 12.76
CA TYR A 671 -5.90 26.18 14.13
C TYR A 671 -4.96 24.97 14.10
N LYS A 672 -3.96 24.95 14.98
CA LYS A 672 -2.91 23.94 15.01
C LYS A 672 -2.79 23.39 16.41
N GLY A 673 -2.81 22.07 16.57
CA GLY A 673 -2.56 21.42 17.84
C GLY A 673 -1.50 20.34 17.71
N VAL A 674 -0.70 20.16 18.76
CA VAL A 674 0.20 19.03 18.90
C VAL A 674 0.03 18.43 20.29
N ARG A 675 0.00 17.11 20.35
CA ARG A 675 0.03 16.33 21.59
C ARG A 675 1.07 15.23 21.43
N SER A 676 1.81 14.98 22.49
CA SER A 676 2.75 13.87 22.56
C SER A 676 2.30 12.90 23.64
N VAL A 677 2.45 11.59 23.41
CA VAL A 677 2.16 10.56 24.40
C VAL A 677 3.26 9.52 24.34
N THR A 678 3.88 9.22 25.48
CA THR A 678 4.77 8.07 25.63
C THR A 678 4.03 6.98 26.39
N LYS A 679 4.09 5.75 25.93
CA LYS A 679 3.56 4.58 26.65
C LYS A 679 4.56 3.43 26.61
N ALA A 680 4.40 2.46 27.50
CA ALA A 680 5.17 1.24 27.42
C ALA A 680 4.71 0.38 26.22
N GLY A 681 5.66 -0.14 25.46
CA GLY A 681 5.46 -1.26 24.54
C GLY A 681 5.81 -2.58 25.24
N LYS A 682 6.75 -3.35 24.68
CA LYS A 682 7.36 -4.53 25.33
C LYS A 682 8.41 -4.09 26.35
N PHE A 683 7.94 -3.64 27.51
CA PHE A 683 8.80 -3.22 28.61
C PHE A 683 8.95 -4.37 29.63
N GLN A 684 10.13 -4.98 29.63
CA GLN A 684 10.45 -6.22 30.36
C GLN A 684 11.59 -6.02 31.35
N ILE A 685 11.40 -6.51 32.57
CA ILE A 685 12.43 -6.55 33.60
C ILE A 685 12.64 -8.01 34.01
N ARG A 686 13.82 -8.55 33.74
CA ARG A 686 14.22 -9.89 34.17
C ARG A 686 14.51 -9.86 35.67
N ALA A 687 14.03 -10.86 36.40
CA ALA A 687 14.12 -10.96 37.85
C ALA A 687 14.46 -12.39 38.29
#